data_AF-A0A803Y5U4-F1
#
_entry.id   AF-A0A803Y5U4-F1
#
_cell.length_a   1.000
_cell.length_b   1.000
_cell.length_c   1.000
_cell.angle_alpha   90.00
_cell.angle_beta   90.00
_cell.angle_gamma   90.00
#
_symmetry.space_group_name_H-M   'P 1'
#
loop_
_entity.id
_entity.type
_entity.pdbx_description
1 polymer ?
#
loop_
_entity_poly.entity_id
_entity_poly.type
_entity_poly.pdbx_seq_one_letter_code
_entity_poly.pdbx_strand_id
1 'polypeptide(L)'
;MAEAAEKETRSNEESTDESEEDESEEEPKLKYERLSNGVTEILQKDAASCMTVHEKFLALGTHYGKVYLLDVQGNITQKFDVSPVKINQISLDESGEHMGVCSEDGKVQVFGLYSAEEFHETFDCPIKLLLYERGWMNRWKPSVLHEGEGNIRNVKWRGHLIAWANNMGVKILDMISKQRITNVPRDDISLRPDMYPCSLCWKDNLTLIIGWGNSVKICSVKERHASEMRDLPNRYVEIVFQFDTEFYISGLAPLCDQLVILSYVKEISEKTEVECCARPRLDIVQPLPESCEEISSDALTVRGFQENECRDYHLEYSEGESLFYIISPRDVVVAKERDQDDHIDWLLEKKKYEEALMAAEISQKTIKKHKILDIGLAYINHLVEKGEHDLAARKCQKILGKNTELWEFEVYKFKEIGQLKAISRYLPRRDPVLKPLIYEMVLHEFLESDYEGFATLIKEWPGDLYNNTIIVQAVVDHLKKDPQNRTLLRTLAELYTYDQRYGRALEIYLTLRHKDVFQLIHKHNLFSSIKDKIVLLMDFDSEKAVDMLLDNEDKISIDRVVEELENRPELQHVYLHKLFKRDHHKGQRYHEKQISLYAEYDRPNLLPFLRDSTHCPLEKALEICQQRNFVEETVYLLSRMGNSRSALKMIMEELQDVDKAIEFAKEQDDGELWEDLILYSIDKPPFITGLLNNIGTHVDPILLIHRIKEGMEIPNLRDSLVKILQDYNLQILLREGCKKILVADSLSLLKKMHRTQMKGVLVDEENICESCLSPILPADASKSFNVVVFHCRHMFHKECLPVSNTVSSVQFCNICSAKHRGPGSAILEMKK
;
A
#
# COMPACT_ATOMS: atom_id res chain seq x y z
N MET A 1 76.36 17.54 -30.01
CA MET A 1 75.82 16.61 -31.02
C MET A 1 74.47 16.14 -30.51
N ALA A 2 73.45 16.30 -31.35
CA ALA A 2 72.10 15.72 -31.33
C ALA A 2 71.17 16.06 -30.14
N GLU A 3 70.27 17.02 -30.40
CA GLU A 3 68.92 17.08 -29.81
C GLU A 3 68.04 16.01 -30.48
N ALA A 4 67.21 15.32 -29.70
CA ALA A 4 66.20 14.39 -30.18
C ALA A 4 64.87 14.65 -29.46
N ALA A 5 63.79 14.52 -30.22
CA ALA A 5 62.42 14.87 -29.90
C ALA A 5 61.76 13.95 -28.87
N GLU A 6 60.91 14.53 -28.01
CA GLU A 6 59.93 13.81 -27.18
C GLU A 6 58.50 14.12 -27.64
N LYS A 7 57.75 13.04 -27.86
CA LYS A 7 56.30 12.99 -28.07
C LYS A 7 55.61 13.08 -26.71
N GLU A 8 54.76 14.07 -26.51
CA GLU A 8 53.78 14.07 -25.43
C GLU A 8 52.41 13.62 -25.96
N THR A 9 51.96 12.46 -25.49
CA THR A 9 50.58 11.98 -25.53
C THR A 9 49.75 12.73 -24.50
N ARG A 10 48.78 13.54 -24.94
CA ARG A 10 47.74 14.15 -24.09
C ARG A 10 46.63 13.12 -23.81
N SER A 11 46.52 12.69 -22.56
CA SER A 11 45.35 12.03 -22.00
C SER A 11 44.26 13.06 -21.72
N ASN A 12 43.08 12.87 -22.30
CA ASN A 12 41.84 13.53 -21.88
C ASN A 12 41.36 12.84 -20.60
N GLU A 13 41.48 13.51 -19.46
CA GLU A 13 40.72 13.18 -18.26
C GLU A 13 39.46 14.07 -18.27
N GLU A 14 38.31 13.45 -18.56
CA GLU A 14 37.00 14.02 -18.26
C GLU A 14 36.80 13.93 -16.74
N SER A 15 36.88 15.06 -16.06
CA SER A 15 36.51 15.18 -14.65
C SER A 15 34.99 15.12 -14.53
N THR A 16 34.46 13.98 -14.10
CA THR A 16 33.12 13.86 -13.53
C THR A 16 33.14 14.51 -12.14
N ASP A 17 32.68 15.76 -12.06
CA ASP A 17 32.27 16.37 -10.79
C ASP A 17 30.97 15.68 -10.36
N GLU A 18 31.10 14.62 -9.57
CA GLU A 18 30.02 14.12 -8.71
C GLU A 18 30.09 14.91 -7.40
N SER A 19 29.51 16.11 -7.39
CA SER A 19 29.09 16.75 -6.15
C SER A 19 27.79 16.09 -5.71
N GLU A 20 27.87 15.23 -4.70
CA GLU A 20 26.72 14.70 -3.95
C GLU A 20 25.98 15.86 -3.27
N GLU A 21 25.04 16.46 -3.99
CA GLU A 21 23.96 17.24 -3.39
C GLU A 21 22.88 16.25 -2.94
N ASP A 22 22.82 15.99 -1.63
CA ASP A 22 21.71 15.33 -0.93
C ASP A 22 20.45 16.23 -0.98
N GLU A 23 20.00 16.62 -2.17
CA GLU A 23 18.60 16.96 -2.36
C GLU A 23 17.83 15.64 -2.32
N SER A 24 16.73 15.60 -1.56
CA SER A 24 15.83 14.47 -1.54
C SER A 24 15.21 14.32 -2.93
N GLU A 25 15.91 13.65 -3.86
CA GLU A 25 15.40 13.37 -5.19
C GLU A 25 14.06 12.65 -5.01
N GLU A 26 12.99 13.33 -5.37
CA GLU A 26 11.67 12.73 -5.43
C GLU A 26 11.68 11.66 -6.51
N GLU A 27 10.91 10.59 -6.33
CA GLU A 27 10.82 9.56 -7.36
C GLU A 27 10.23 10.17 -8.65
N PRO A 28 10.92 10.06 -9.79
CA PRO A 28 10.38 10.54 -11.06
C PRO A 28 9.07 9.82 -11.40
N LYS A 29 8.06 10.54 -11.89
CA LYS A 29 6.77 9.88 -12.23
C LYS A 29 6.86 8.97 -13.45
N LEU A 30 7.80 9.28 -14.34
CA LEU A 30 7.99 8.57 -15.60
C LEU A 30 9.29 7.78 -15.58
N LYS A 31 9.29 6.66 -16.29
CA LYS A 31 10.50 5.94 -16.70
C LYS A 31 10.73 6.11 -18.20
N TYR A 32 11.99 6.13 -18.59
CA TYR A 32 12.42 6.40 -19.95
C TYR A 32 13.15 5.20 -20.52
N GLU A 33 12.67 4.69 -21.65
CA GLU A 33 13.26 3.58 -22.38
C GLU A 33 13.49 4.00 -23.83
N ARG A 34 14.67 3.76 -24.37
CA ARG A 34 14.90 3.99 -25.81
C ARG A 34 14.20 2.90 -26.61
N LEU A 35 13.43 3.31 -27.62
CA LEU A 35 12.83 2.39 -28.58
C LEU A 35 13.96 1.79 -29.41
N SER A 36 14.32 0.55 -29.08
CA SER A 36 15.49 -0.13 -29.62
C SER A 36 15.08 -1.06 -30.77
N ASN A 37 15.82 -2.14 -31.01
CA ASN A 37 15.62 -3.07 -32.14
C ASN A 37 15.77 -2.37 -33.49
N GLY A 38 14.77 -2.47 -34.38
CA GLY A 38 14.84 -1.98 -35.76
C GLY A 38 15.05 -0.48 -35.86
N VAL A 39 14.59 0.30 -34.87
CA VAL A 39 14.78 1.75 -34.83
C VAL A 39 16.25 2.13 -34.74
N THR A 40 17.06 1.38 -33.98
CA THR A 40 18.50 1.68 -33.86
C THR A 40 19.22 1.54 -35.20
N GLU A 41 18.85 0.53 -36.00
CA GLU A 41 19.43 0.33 -37.33
C GLU A 41 18.97 1.40 -38.34
N ILE A 42 17.72 1.87 -38.23
CA ILE A 42 17.20 2.97 -39.04
C ILE A 42 17.99 4.24 -38.75
N LEU A 43 18.14 4.61 -37.48
CA LEU A 43 18.79 5.85 -37.04
C LEU A 43 20.32 5.87 -37.22
N GLN A 44 20.94 4.72 -37.48
CA GLN A 44 22.34 4.66 -37.91
C GLN A 44 22.53 5.01 -39.39
N LYS A 45 21.51 4.76 -40.23
CA LYS A 45 21.57 4.94 -41.69
C LYS A 45 20.84 6.20 -42.17
N ASP A 46 19.94 6.71 -41.35
CA ASP A 46 19.00 7.79 -41.65
C ASP A 46 18.69 8.57 -40.37
N ALA A 47 17.89 9.63 -40.46
CA ALA A 47 17.37 10.37 -39.33
C ALA A 47 15.84 10.30 -39.27
N ALA A 48 15.27 10.17 -38.07
CA ALA A 48 13.82 10.25 -37.90
C ALA A 48 13.33 11.68 -38.16
N SER A 49 12.22 11.81 -38.87
CA SER A 49 11.62 13.11 -39.19
C SER A 49 10.28 13.36 -38.52
N CYS A 50 9.46 12.32 -38.41
CA CYS A 50 8.14 12.37 -37.79
C CYS A 50 7.71 10.95 -37.42
N MET A 51 6.72 10.83 -36.55
CA MET A 51 6.11 9.56 -36.22
C MET A 51 4.62 9.75 -35.99
N THR A 52 3.85 8.69 -36.12
CA THR A 52 2.48 8.64 -35.61
C THR A 52 2.22 7.28 -34.97
N VAL A 53 1.35 7.26 -33.97
CA VAL A 53 1.08 6.10 -33.12
C VAL A 53 -0.33 5.62 -33.39
N HIS A 54 -0.47 4.34 -33.70
CA HIS A 54 -1.74 3.64 -33.74
C HIS A 54 -1.77 2.57 -32.65
N GLU A 55 -2.95 2.17 -32.19
CA GLU A 55 -3.12 1.14 -31.16
C GLU A 55 -2.56 -0.24 -31.55
N LYS A 56 -2.19 -0.44 -32.82
CA LYS A 56 -1.65 -1.69 -33.38
C LYS A 56 -0.16 -1.62 -33.72
N PHE A 57 0.35 -0.45 -34.11
CA PHE A 57 1.69 -0.27 -34.65
C PHE A 57 2.11 1.21 -34.61
N LEU A 58 3.40 1.47 -34.78
CA LEU A 58 3.99 2.80 -34.91
C LEU A 58 4.37 3.01 -36.38
N ALA A 59 4.22 4.23 -36.91
CA ALA A 59 4.68 4.58 -38.24
C ALA A 59 5.74 5.69 -38.17
N LEU A 60 6.98 5.35 -38.50
CA LEU A 60 8.15 6.24 -38.41
C LEU A 60 8.56 6.73 -39.80
N GLY A 61 8.56 8.05 -40.01
CA GLY A 61 9.06 8.72 -41.20
C GLY A 61 10.52 9.13 -41.04
N THR A 62 11.23 9.25 -42.16
CA THR A 62 12.67 9.56 -42.17
C THR A 62 13.07 10.71 -43.11
N HIS A 63 14.28 11.23 -42.91
CA HIS A 63 14.86 12.30 -43.72
C HIS A 63 15.18 11.88 -45.17
N TYR A 64 15.47 10.59 -45.43
CA TYR A 64 15.58 10.07 -46.80
C TYR A 64 14.27 9.48 -47.36
N GLY A 65 13.12 9.93 -46.85
CA GLY A 65 11.84 9.71 -47.49
C GLY A 65 11.29 8.28 -47.41
N LYS A 66 11.72 7.54 -46.39
CA LYS A 66 11.22 6.20 -46.07
C LYS A 66 10.23 6.25 -44.92
N VAL A 67 9.26 5.35 -44.95
CA VAL A 67 8.33 5.12 -43.85
C VAL A 67 8.46 3.68 -43.38
N TYR A 68 8.60 3.47 -42.08
CA TYR A 68 8.69 2.17 -41.45
C TYR A 68 7.49 1.96 -40.54
N LEU A 69 6.80 0.83 -40.71
CA LEU A 69 5.83 0.37 -39.72
C LEU A 69 6.57 -0.50 -38.71
N LEU A 70 6.34 -0.22 -37.44
CA LEU A 70 7.01 -0.86 -36.32
C LEU A 70 5.96 -1.43 -35.36
N ASP A 71 6.28 -2.53 -34.69
CA ASP A 71 5.51 -2.93 -33.51
C ASP A 71 5.81 -2.01 -32.30
N VAL A 72 5.10 -2.22 -31.18
CA VAL A 72 5.29 -1.44 -29.95
C VAL A 72 6.67 -1.62 -29.29
N GLN A 73 7.46 -2.60 -29.73
CA GLN A 73 8.83 -2.86 -29.26
C GLN A 73 9.89 -2.28 -30.21
N GLY A 74 9.49 -1.67 -31.34
CA GLY A 74 10.40 -1.10 -32.33
C GLY A 74 10.90 -2.07 -33.38
N ASN A 75 10.31 -3.26 -33.51
CA ASN A 75 10.64 -4.20 -34.58
C ASN A 75 9.97 -3.77 -35.89
N ILE A 76 10.71 -3.82 -37.00
CA ILE A 76 10.19 -3.44 -38.32
C ILE A 76 9.23 -4.51 -38.84
N THR A 77 7.99 -4.13 -39.08
CA THR A 77 6.97 -4.99 -39.70
C THR A 77 6.85 -4.74 -41.20
N GLN A 78 6.91 -3.47 -41.63
CA GLN A 78 6.86 -3.08 -43.04
C GLN A 78 7.73 -1.87 -43.34
N LYS A 79 8.09 -1.69 -44.62
CA LYS A 79 8.91 -0.58 -45.12
C LYS A 79 8.38 -0.06 -46.45
N PHE A 80 8.27 1.26 -46.58
CA PHE A 80 7.85 1.97 -47.78
C PHE A 80 8.91 2.99 -48.19
N ASP A 81 9.36 2.96 -49.45
CA ASP A 81 10.23 3.99 -50.04
C ASP A 81 9.34 5.00 -50.78
N VAL A 82 8.97 6.09 -50.09
CA VAL A 82 7.88 7.00 -50.52
C VAL A 82 8.39 8.16 -51.39
N SER A 83 9.53 8.75 -51.03
CA SER A 83 10.12 9.92 -51.68
C SER A 83 11.64 9.90 -51.52
N PRO A 84 12.43 10.61 -52.36
CA PRO A 84 13.86 10.79 -52.12
C PRO A 84 14.18 11.87 -51.07
N VAL A 85 13.18 12.58 -50.53
CA VAL A 85 13.34 13.68 -49.58
C VAL A 85 12.58 13.44 -48.28
N LYS A 86 12.82 14.28 -47.26
CA LYS A 86 12.25 14.18 -45.91
C LYS A 86 10.74 13.97 -45.91
N ILE A 87 10.28 13.02 -45.10
CA ILE A 87 8.86 12.88 -44.75
C ILE A 87 8.51 13.90 -43.68
N ASN A 88 7.51 14.73 -43.91
CA ASN A 88 7.13 15.81 -43.00
C ASN A 88 6.08 15.39 -41.98
N GLN A 89 5.09 14.62 -42.39
CA GLN A 89 4.03 14.15 -41.51
C GLN A 89 3.44 12.84 -42.04
N ILE A 90 3.03 12.00 -41.11
CA ILE A 90 2.27 10.79 -41.38
C ILE A 90 0.95 10.91 -40.61
N SER A 91 -0.14 10.47 -41.24
CA SER A 91 -1.46 10.38 -40.61
C SER A 91 -2.04 9.01 -40.88
N LEU A 92 -2.62 8.39 -39.85
CA LEU A 92 -3.34 7.13 -39.96
C LEU A 92 -4.84 7.39 -39.80
N ASP A 93 -5.66 6.58 -40.46
CA ASP A 93 -7.10 6.56 -40.19
C ASP A 93 -7.42 5.80 -38.89
N GLU A 94 -8.63 5.97 -38.36
CA GLU A 94 -9.05 5.35 -37.09
C GLU A 94 -8.99 3.80 -37.13
N SER A 95 -9.09 3.20 -38.32
CA SER A 95 -9.04 1.75 -38.49
C SER A 95 -7.60 1.20 -38.54
N GLY A 96 -6.63 2.06 -38.88
CA GLY A 96 -5.25 1.71 -39.18
C GLY A 96 -5.11 0.93 -40.49
N GLU A 97 -6.00 1.16 -41.45
CA GLU A 97 -5.97 0.55 -42.79
C GLU A 97 -5.37 1.48 -43.84
N HIS A 98 -5.43 2.80 -43.63
CA HIS A 98 -4.93 3.79 -44.57
C HIS A 98 -3.91 4.71 -43.91
N MET A 99 -2.83 4.98 -44.64
CA MET A 99 -1.75 5.85 -44.22
C MET A 99 -1.55 6.98 -45.21
N GLY A 100 -1.78 8.21 -44.78
CA GLY A 100 -1.41 9.42 -45.50
C GLY A 100 0.02 9.83 -45.14
N VAL A 101 0.83 10.17 -46.14
CA VAL A 101 2.22 10.60 -46.00
C VAL A 101 2.42 11.87 -46.83
N CYS A 102 3.03 12.90 -46.23
CA CYS A 102 3.48 14.08 -46.95
C CYS A 102 5.01 14.22 -46.93
N SER A 103 5.58 14.64 -48.05
CA SER A 103 7.02 14.79 -48.23
C SER A 103 7.41 16.23 -48.61
N GLU A 104 8.67 16.58 -48.36
CA GLU A 104 9.22 17.94 -48.58
C GLU A 104 9.16 18.40 -50.04
N ASP A 105 9.03 17.47 -51.00
CA ASP A 105 8.88 17.76 -52.43
C ASP A 105 7.43 18.12 -52.84
N GLY A 106 6.55 18.36 -51.86
CA GLY A 106 5.17 18.80 -52.07
C GLY A 106 4.19 17.68 -52.45
N LYS A 107 4.58 16.42 -52.33
CA LYS A 107 3.70 15.29 -52.62
C LYS A 107 2.95 14.83 -51.37
N VAL A 108 1.68 14.44 -51.57
CA VAL A 108 0.90 13.72 -50.57
C VAL A 108 0.42 12.41 -51.18
N GLN A 109 0.65 11.32 -50.46
CA GLN A 109 0.33 9.97 -50.89
C GLN A 109 -0.48 9.31 -49.79
N VAL A 110 -1.54 8.59 -50.17
CA VAL A 110 -2.34 7.77 -49.27
C VAL A 110 -2.23 6.33 -49.71
N PHE A 111 -1.75 5.49 -48.81
CA PHE A 111 -1.52 4.06 -49.01
C PHE A 111 -2.56 3.26 -48.25
N GLY A 112 -3.20 2.29 -48.91
CA GLY A 112 -3.87 1.18 -48.23
C GLY A 112 -2.83 0.20 -47.70
N LEU A 113 -2.76 0.02 -46.38
CA LEU A 113 -1.79 -0.87 -45.73
C LEU A 113 -2.10 -2.35 -45.99
N TYR A 114 -3.37 -2.67 -46.21
CA TYR A 114 -3.86 -4.03 -46.49
C TYR A 114 -4.75 -4.11 -47.74
N SER A 115 -4.93 -2.99 -48.44
CA SER A 115 -5.75 -2.88 -49.65
C SER A 115 -4.88 -2.39 -50.81
N ALA A 116 -5.30 -2.69 -52.04
CA ALA A 116 -4.64 -2.14 -53.23
C ALA A 116 -5.05 -0.68 -53.53
N GLU A 117 -5.68 0.01 -52.58
CA GLU A 117 -6.09 1.40 -52.76
C GLU A 117 -4.87 2.32 -52.58
N GLU A 118 -4.51 3.04 -53.64
CA GLU A 118 -3.50 4.08 -53.60
C GLU A 118 -4.09 5.39 -54.14
N PHE A 119 -3.80 6.49 -53.45
CA PHE A 119 -4.10 7.84 -53.91
C PHE A 119 -2.83 8.68 -53.86
N HIS A 120 -2.55 9.39 -54.94
CA HIS A 120 -1.35 10.20 -55.09
C HIS A 120 -1.71 11.54 -55.68
N GLU A 121 -1.29 12.63 -55.03
CA GLU A 121 -1.42 13.99 -55.53
C GLU A 121 -0.13 14.79 -55.29
N THR A 122 0.17 15.68 -56.22
CA THR A 122 1.32 16.59 -56.13
C THR A 122 0.83 18.03 -55.95
N PHE A 123 1.35 18.73 -54.96
CA PHE A 123 0.97 20.10 -54.63
C PHE A 123 2.12 21.06 -54.88
N ASP A 124 1.85 22.10 -55.67
CA ASP A 124 2.84 23.14 -56.00
C ASP A 124 2.98 24.22 -54.91
N CYS A 125 2.08 24.27 -53.89
CA CYS A 125 2.07 25.39 -52.94
C CYS A 125 1.45 25.06 -51.55
N PRO A 126 2.14 25.33 -50.43
CA PRO A 126 1.72 24.96 -49.06
C PRO A 126 0.73 25.94 -48.38
N ILE A 127 0.03 26.77 -49.16
CA ILE A 127 -0.81 27.89 -48.65
C ILE A 127 -2.31 27.54 -48.65
N LYS A 128 -2.69 26.35 -49.15
CA LYS A 128 -4.09 25.91 -49.21
C LYS A 128 -4.33 24.71 -48.31
N LEU A 129 -5.46 24.72 -47.60
CA LEU A 129 -6.01 23.54 -46.94
C LEU A 129 -7.12 22.98 -47.82
N LEU A 130 -6.96 21.73 -48.24
CA LEU A 130 -7.89 21.04 -49.13
C LEU A 130 -8.54 19.85 -48.41
N LEU A 131 -9.84 19.69 -48.61
CA LEU A 131 -10.59 18.51 -48.19
C LEU A 131 -11.01 17.73 -49.44
N TYR A 132 -10.63 16.46 -49.49
CA TYR A 132 -11.01 15.54 -50.56
C TYR A 132 -12.13 14.63 -50.06
N GLU A 133 -13.27 14.64 -50.76
CA GLU A 133 -14.41 13.77 -50.48
C GLU A 133 -14.65 12.81 -51.65
N ARG A 134 -15.01 11.54 -51.37
CA ARG A 134 -15.44 10.60 -52.41
C ARG A 134 -16.84 10.98 -52.90
N GLY A 135 -16.95 11.35 -54.18
CA GLY A 135 -18.23 11.62 -54.83
C GLY A 135 -18.94 10.34 -55.31
N TRP A 136 -20.15 10.51 -55.86
CA TRP A 136 -21.02 9.41 -56.33
C TRP A 136 -20.35 8.47 -57.37
N MET A 137 -19.33 8.89 -58.11
CA MET A 137 -18.62 8.03 -59.07
C MET A 137 -17.29 7.45 -58.54
N ASN A 138 -17.12 7.36 -57.21
CA ASN A 138 -15.83 7.00 -56.56
C ASN A 138 -14.65 7.89 -56.98
N ARG A 139 -14.92 9.10 -57.49
CA ARG A 139 -13.90 10.11 -57.78
C ARG A 139 -13.72 11.02 -56.58
N TRP A 140 -12.46 11.32 -56.26
CA TRP A 140 -12.13 12.30 -55.24
C TRP A 140 -12.45 13.72 -55.75
N LYS A 141 -13.19 14.48 -54.95
CA LYS A 141 -13.53 15.87 -55.22
C LYS A 141 -12.83 16.77 -54.19
N PRO A 142 -11.90 17.65 -54.61
CA PRO A 142 -11.28 18.61 -53.71
C PRO A 142 -12.21 19.78 -53.41
N SER A 143 -12.14 20.28 -52.18
CA SER A 143 -12.75 21.52 -51.72
C SER A 143 -11.74 22.33 -50.91
N VAL A 144 -11.71 23.64 -51.12
CA VAL A 144 -10.79 24.53 -50.41
C VAL A 144 -11.43 24.91 -49.08
N LEU A 145 -10.82 24.48 -47.97
CA LEU A 145 -11.22 24.87 -46.61
C LEU A 145 -10.57 26.19 -46.19
N HIS A 146 -9.35 26.44 -46.65
CA HIS A 146 -8.62 27.67 -46.35
C HIS A 146 -7.61 27.99 -47.46
N GLU A 147 -7.41 29.28 -47.73
CA GLU A 147 -6.40 29.79 -48.65
C GLU A 147 -5.93 31.17 -48.16
N GLY A 148 -4.61 31.37 -48.12
CA GLY A 148 -3.98 32.61 -47.65
C GLY A 148 -3.45 32.52 -46.21
N GLU A 149 -3.06 33.67 -45.64
CA GLU A 149 -2.58 33.78 -44.23
C GLU A 149 -1.32 32.96 -43.88
N GLY A 150 -0.52 32.60 -44.88
CA GLY A 150 0.75 31.89 -44.72
C GLY A 150 0.63 30.37 -44.79
N ASN A 151 1.74 29.68 -44.52
CA ASN A 151 1.81 28.23 -44.66
C ASN A 151 0.97 27.53 -43.59
N ILE A 152 0.25 26.48 -43.98
CA ILE A 152 -0.36 25.56 -43.03
C ILE A 152 0.74 24.69 -42.42
N ARG A 153 0.84 24.68 -41.09
CA ARG A 153 1.92 24.00 -40.36
C ARG A 153 1.50 22.71 -39.69
N ASN A 154 0.27 22.67 -39.22
CA ASN A 154 -0.26 21.53 -38.49
C ASN A 154 -1.77 21.47 -38.71
N VAL A 155 -2.29 20.26 -38.88
CA VAL A 155 -3.72 19.97 -39.05
C VAL A 155 -4.04 18.75 -38.22
N LYS A 156 -5.08 18.83 -37.39
CA LYS A 156 -5.60 17.71 -36.59
C LYS A 156 -7.11 17.64 -36.72
N TRP A 157 -7.61 16.48 -37.12
CA TRP A 157 -9.04 16.19 -37.25
C TRP A 157 -9.47 15.31 -36.08
N ARG A 158 -10.55 15.68 -35.38
CA ARG A 158 -11.23 14.80 -34.42
C ARG A 158 -12.75 14.86 -34.58
N GLY A 159 -13.37 13.71 -34.82
CA GLY A 159 -14.83 13.63 -35.01
C GLY A 159 -15.31 14.53 -36.14
N HIS A 160 -16.13 15.54 -35.83
CA HIS A 160 -16.63 16.52 -36.81
C HIS A 160 -15.84 17.84 -36.79
N LEU A 161 -14.73 17.92 -36.05
CA LEU A 161 -13.95 19.14 -35.89
C LEU A 161 -12.59 19.01 -36.57
N ILE A 162 -12.21 20.04 -37.32
CA ILE A 162 -10.89 20.17 -37.92
C ILE A 162 -10.22 21.41 -37.36
N ALA A 163 -9.06 21.24 -36.74
CA ALA A 163 -8.21 22.34 -36.29
C ALA A 163 -6.96 22.42 -37.16
N TRP A 164 -6.56 23.64 -37.55
CA TRP A 164 -5.29 23.86 -38.24
C TRP A 164 -4.60 25.13 -37.80
N ALA A 165 -3.27 25.11 -37.83
CA ALA A 165 -2.41 26.25 -37.52
C ALA A 165 -1.80 26.81 -38.81
N ASN A 166 -1.88 28.13 -38.98
CA ASN A 166 -1.17 28.90 -40.01
C ASN A 166 -0.29 29.98 -39.36
N ASN A 167 0.31 30.89 -40.13
CA ASN A 167 1.19 31.92 -39.55
C ASN A 167 0.46 32.93 -38.62
N MET A 168 -0.87 33.02 -38.70
CA MET A 168 -1.67 34.01 -37.95
C MET A 168 -2.29 33.44 -36.66
N GLY A 169 -2.53 32.14 -36.58
CA GLY A 169 -3.31 31.55 -35.49
C GLY A 169 -3.81 30.14 -35.79
N VAL A 170 -4.60 29.63 -34.86
CA VAL A 170 -5.30 28.34 -34.98
C VAL A 170 -6.76 28.57 -35.33
N LYS A 171 -7.26 27.85 -36.35
CA LYS A 171 -8.64 27.92 -36.80
C LYS A 171 -9.32 26.59 -36.58
N ILE A 172 -10.60 26.64 -36.21
CA ILE A 172 -11.40 25.45 -35.95
C ILE A 172 -12.64 25.51 -36.82
N LEU A 173 -12.86 24.44 -37.59
CA LEU A 173 -14.00 24.25 -38.49
C LEU A 173 -14.87 23.12 -37.96
N ASP A 174 -16.18 23.35 -37.96
CA ASP A 174 -17.17 22.31 -37.74
C ASP A 174 -17.67 21.77 -39.09
N MET A 175 -17.43 20.49 -39.34
CA MET A 175 -17.79 19.78 -40.56
C MET A 175 -19.29 19.56 -40.73
N ILE A 176 -20.07 19.59 -39.64
CA ILE A 176 -21.53 19.46 -39.70
C ILE A 176 -22.13 20.74 -40.27
N SER A 177 -21.73 21.90 -39.73
CA SER A 177 -22.20 23.21 -40.20
C SER A 177 -21.43 23.72 -41.42
N LYS A 178 -20.27 23.12 -41.73
CA LYS A 178 -19.30 23.59 -42.72
C LYS A 178 -18.88 25.06 -42.49
N GLN A 179 -18.85 25.48 -41.23
CA GLN A 179 -18.51 26.83 -40.82
C GLN A 179 -17.32 26.84 -39.88
N ARG A 180 -16.48 27.88 -40.01
CA ARG A 180 -15.39 28.15 -39.06
C ARG A 180 -16.01 28.71 -37.79
N ILE A 181 -15.82 28.00 -36.68
CA ILE A 181 -16.45 28.35 -35.40
C ILE A 181 -15.66 29.41 -34.63
N THR A 182 -14.33 29.35 -34.64
CA THR A 182 -13.46 30.32 -33.93
C THR A 182 -12.06 30.37 -34.55
N ASN A 183 -11.38 31.51 -34.38
CA ASN A 183 -9.97 31.71 -34.68
C ASN A 183 -9.26 32.12 -33.39
N VAL A 184 -8.29 31.32 -32.94
CA VAL A 184 -7.46 31.59 -31.78
C VAL A 184 -6.18 32.27 -32.29
N PRO A 185 -5.96 33.56 -31.98
CA PRO A 185 -4.78 34.27 -32.44
C PRO A 185 -3.52 33.71 -31.77
N ARG A 186 -2.41 33.86 -32.47
CA ARG A 186 -1.08 33.63 -31.93
C ARG A 186 -0.71 34.72 -30.93
N ASP A 187 -0.14 34.34 -29.79
CA ASP A 187 0.26 35.30 -28.74
C ASP A 187 1.57 36.02 -29.10
N ASP A 188 2.66 35.28 -29.34
CA ASP A 188 3.95 35.86 -29.68
C ASP A 188 4.20 35.90 -31.19
N ILE A 189 4.06 37.08 -31.77
CA ILE A 189 4.26 37.34 -33.21
C ILE A 189 5.76 37.40 -33.56
N SER A 190 6.65 37.63 -32.59
CA SER A 190 8.10 37.76 -32.80
C SER A 190 8.78 36.43 -33.13
N LEU A 191 8.27 35.35 -32.55
CA LEU A 191 8.76 34.01 -32.83
C LEU A 191 8.50 33.64 -34.29
N ARG A 192 9.38 32.86 -34.91
CA ARG A 192 9.17 32.36 -36.27
C ARG A 192 8.36 31.06 -36.28
N PRO A 193 7.20 30.97 -36.95
CA PRO A 193 6.37 29.76 -36.98
C PRO A 193 7.05 28.50 -37.54
N ASP A 194 8.12 28.67 -38.33
CA ASP A 194 8.93 27.55 -38.83
C ASP A 194 9.99 27.03 -37.87
N MET A 195 10.40 27.86 -36.90
CA MET A 195 11.36 27.47 -35.88
C MET A 195 10.65 26.95 -34.63
N TYR A 196 9.49 27.54 -34.32
CA TYR A 196 8.64 27.20 -33.17
C TYR A 196 7.26 26.79 -33.67
N PRO A 197 7.11 25.53 -34.14
CA PRO A 197 5.85 25.04 -34.71
C PRO A 197 4.74 24.98 -33.65
N CYS A 198 3.50 25.16 -34.11
CA CYS A 198 2.33 25.02 -33.24
C CYS A 198 2.01 23.53 -33.03
N SER A 199 1.91 23.13 -31.76
CA SER A 199 1.45 21.81 -31.33
C SER A 199 -0.05 21.82 -31.12
N LEU A 200 -0.76 20.91 -31.80
CA LEU A 200 -2.21 20.73 -31.69
C LEU A 200 -2.51 19.33 -31.16
N CYS A 201 -3.32 19.24 -30.11
CA CYS A 201 -3.65 17.99 -29.46
C CYS A 201 -5.13 17.96 -29.05
N TRP A 202 -5.89 16.96 -29.49
CA TRP A 202 -7.26 16.75 -29.03
C TRP A 202 -7.25 15.87 -27.77
N LYS A 203 -7.72 16.40 -26.64
CA LYS A 203 -7.90 15.62 -25.40
C LYS A 203 -9.12 14.71 -25.48
N ASP A 204 -10.18 15.21 -26.13
CA ASP A 204 -11.43 14.50 -26.39
C ASP A 204 -12.11 15.10 -27.63
N ASN A 205 -13.38 14.77 -27.88
CA ASN A 205 -14.10 15.21 -29.08
C ASN A 205 -14.46 16.71 -29.09
N LEU A 206 -14.29 17.43 -27.97
CA LEU A 206 -14.66 18.83 -27.82
C LEU A 206 -13.54 19.69 -27.22
N THR A 207 -12.50 19.09 -26.65
CA THR A 207 -11.40 19.81 -25.98
C THR A 207 -10.13 19.75 -26.82
N LEU A 208 -9.73 20.90 -27.37
CA LEU A 208 -8.48 21.11 -28.11
C LEU A 208 -7.44 21.77 -27.20
N ILE A 209 -6.21 21.27 -27.23
CA ILE A 209 -5.06 21.88 -26.56
C ILE A 209 -4.15 22.46 -27.64
N ILE A 210 -3.80 23.73 -27.47
CA ILE A 210 -2.94 24.48 -28.37
C ILE A 210 -1.69 24.87 -27.59
N GLY A 211 -0.52 24.48 -28.11
CA GLY A 211 0.78 24.91 -27.62
C GLY A 211 1.52 25.66 -28.70
N TRP A 212 1.99 26.87 -28.41
CA TRP A 212 2.77 27.62 -29.38
C TRP A 212 3.75 28.60 -28.73
N GLY A 213 5.04 28.42 -29.00
CA GLY A 213 6.08 29.14 -28.27
C GLY A 213 6.08 28.61 -26.84
N ASN A 214 5.90 29.46 -25.86
CA ASN A 214 5.75 29.10 -24.46
C ASN A 214 4.28 29.11 -23.98
N SER A 215 3.31 29.50 -24.82
CA SER A 215 1.90 29.63 -24.44
C SER A 215 1.14 28.33 -24.65
N VAL A 216 0.38 27.91 -23.62
CA VAL A 216 -0.58 26.81 -23.65
C VAL A 216 -1.99 27.34 -23.49
N LYS A 217 -2.90 26.90 -24.36
CA LYS A 217 -4.33 27.19 -24.29
C LYS A 217 -5.14 25.90 -24.36
N ILE A 218 -5.99 25.68 -23.36
CA ILE A 218 -6.96 24.58 -23.33
C ILE A 218 -8.31 25.14 -23.74
N CYS A 219 -8.80 24.69 -24.88
CA CYS A 219 -9.95 25.22 -25.58
C CYS A 219 -11.10 24.20 -25.58
N SER A 220 -12.25 24.57 -25.03
CA SER A 220 -13.48 23.77 -25.08
C SER A 220 -14.40 24.30 -26.16
N VAL A 221 -14.86 23.41 -27.05
CA VAL A 221 -15.94 23.70 -27.99
C VAL A 221 -17.28 23.63 -27.26
N LYS A 222 -18.04 24.72 -27.30
CA LYS A 222 -19.36 24.86 -26.67
C LYS A 222 -20.42 25.23 -27.69
N GLU A 223 -21.66 24.85 -27.41
CA GLU A 223 -22.83 25.24 -28.19
C GLU A 223 -23.37 26.59 -27.68
N ARG A 224 -23.80 27.46 -28.62
CA ARG A 224 -24.44 28.72 -28.29
C ARG A 224 -25.91 28.50 -27.96
N HIS A 225 -26.45 29.34 -27.07
CA HIS A 225 -27.88 29.35 -26.83
C HIS A 225 -28.65 29.91 -28.03
N ALA A 226 -29.84 29.38 -28.29
CA ALA A 226 -30.67 29.74 -29.45
C ALA A 226 -30.99 31.24 -29.55
N SER A 227 -30.97 31.96 -28.42
CA SER A 227 -31.19 33.42 -28.34
C SER A 227 -30.03 34.26 -28.90
N GLU A 228 -28.82 33.70 -28.99
CA GLU A 228 -27.59 34.41 -29.37
C GLU A 228 -27.19 34.20 -30.85
N MET A 229 -27.99 33.43 -31.61
CA MET A 229 -27.63 32.91 -32.93
C MET A 229 -27.81 33.88 -34.12
N ARG A 230 -28.00 35.19 -33.89
CA ARG A 230 -28.08 36.12 -35.03
C ARG A 230 -26.68 36.30 -35.62
N ASP A 231 -26.47 35.71 -36.79
CA ASP A 231 -25.26 35.79 -37.63
C ASP A 231 -23.96 35.15 -37.08
N LEU A 232 -24.06 34.38 -35.98
CA LEU A 232 -22.92 33.66 -35.39
C LEU A 232 -23.02 32.14 -35.58
N PRO A 233 -21.89 31.42 -35.69
CA PRO A 233 -21.91 29.95 -35.76
C PRO A 233 -22.56 29.32 -34.52
N ASN A 234 -23.22 28.17 -34.69
CA ASN A 234 -23.91 27.45 -33.62
C ASN A 234 -22.98 27.04 -32.46
N ARG A 235 -21.68 26.93 -32.74
CA ARG A 235 -20.65 26.57 -31.78
C ARG A 235 -19.60 27.66 -31.71
N TYR A 236 -18.93 27.73 -30.57
CA TYR A 236 -17.79 28.60 -30.35
C TYR A 236 -16.77 27.89 -29.49
N VAL A 237 -15.58 28.47 -29.42
CA VAL A 237 -14.50 27.95 -28.60
C VAL A 237 -14.27 28.89 -27.44
N GLU A 238 -14.33 28.33 -26.24
CA GLU A 238 -13.97 29.01 -25.00
C GLU A 238 -12.58 28.54 -24.57
N ILE A 239 -11.71 29.48 -24.23
CA ILE A 239 -10.42 29.16 -23.61
C ILE A 239 -10.70 28.95 -22.12
N VAL A 240 -10.61 27.70 -21.67
CA VAL A 240 -10.89 27.29 -20.29
C VAL A 240 -9.68 27.55 -19.39
N PHE A 241 -8.48 27.27 -19.91
CA PHE A 241 -7.21 27.51 -19.23
C PHE A 241 -6.23 28.15 -20.20
N GLN A 242 -5.45 29.11 -19.71
CA GLN A 242 -4.34 29.71 -20.43
C GLN A 242 -3.20 29.99 -19.46
N PHE A 243 -2.00 29.54 -19.80
CA PHE A 243 -0.80 29.75 -19.00
C PHE A 243 0.44 29.70 -19.90
N ASP A 244 1.53 30.31 -19.42
CA ASP A 244 2.83 30.26 -20.06
C ASP A 244 3.73 29.24 -19.35
N THR A 245 4.60 28.61 -20.13
CA THR A 245 5.63 27.67 -19.68
C THR A 245 6.99 28.37 -19.63
N GLU A 246 7.94 27.79 -18.90
CA GLU A 246 9.30 28.33 -18.81
C GLU A 246 10.07 28.20 -20.15
N PHE A 247 9.78 27.13 -20.90
CA PHE A 247 10.54 26.73 -22.10
C PHE A 247 9.66 26.67 -23.35
N TYR A 248 10.27 26.46 -24.52
CA TYR A 248 9.53 26.44 -25.79
C TYR A 248 8.89 25.08 -26.06
N ILE A 249 7.58 25.05 -26.23
CA ILE A 249 6.77 23.85 -26.48
C ILE A 249 7.11 23.26 -27.85
N SER A 250 7.50 21.99 -27.83
CA SER A 250 7.78 21.17 -29.02
C SER A 250 6.77 20.02 -29.19
N GLY A 251 5.96 19.72 -28.17
CA GLY A 251 4.91 18.72 -28.26
C GLY A 251 3.98 18.73 -27.05
N LEU A 252 2.77 18.20 -27.23
CA LEU A 252 1.72 18.13 -26.19
C LEU A 252 1.01 16.79 -26.21
N ALA A 253 0.72 16.23 -25.03
CA ALA A 253 -0.09 15.02 -24.90
C ALA A 253 -1.00 15.05 -23.66
N PRO A 254 -2.24 14.57 -23.73
CA PRO A 254 -3.16 14.57 -22.60
C PRO A 254 -2.86 13.38 -21.66
N LEU A 255 -2.87 13.62 -20.35
CA LEU A 255 -2.77 12.56 -19.33
C LEU A 255 -3.91 12.73 -18.31
N CYS A 256 -5.04 12.06 -18.55
CA CYS A 256 -6.24 12.20 -17.72
C CYS A 256 -6.70 13.68 -17.57
N ASP A 257 -6.53 14.28 -16.39
CA ASP A 257 -6.78 15.68 -16.06
C ASP A 257 -5.53 16.58 -16.14
N GLN A 258 -4.35 15.97 -16.28
CA GLN A 258 -3.05 16.60 -16.45
C GLN A 258 -2.67 16.74 -17.94
N LEU A 259 -1.58 17.45 -18.17
CA LEU A 259 -1.00 17.69 -19.49
C LEU A 259 0.49 17.36 -19.47
N VAL A 260 0.94 16.63 -20.48
CA VAL A 260 2.36 16.37 -20.73
C VAL A 260 2.86 17.35 -21.78
N ILE A 261 3.96 18.03 -21.47
CA ILE A 261 4.57 19.06 -22.31
C ILE A 261 6.01 18.65 -22.62
N LEU A 262 6.33 18.51 -23.91
CA LEU A 262 7.71 18.36 -24.35
C LEU A 262 8.28 19.74 -24.67
N SER A 263 9.36 20.09 -23.99
CA SER A 263 9.95 21.43 -23.97
C SER A 263 11.36 21.42 -24.56
N TYR A 264 11.63 22.36 -25.47
CA TYR A 264 12.96 22.67 -25.97
C TYR A 264 13.60 23.74 -25.09
N VAL A 265 14.76 23.41 -24.54
CA VAL A 265 15.45 24.22 -23.52
C VAL A 265 16.70 24.85 -24.11
N LYS A 266 16.84 26.16 -23.86
CA LYS A 266 18.06 26.93 -24.11
C LYS A 266 18.55 27.50 -22.80
N GLU A 267 19.82 27.27 -22.51
CA GLU A 267 20.48 27.77 -21.30
C GLU A 267 21.65 28.66 -21.69
N ILE A 268 21.91 29.70 -20.89
CA ILE A 268 23.10 30.53 -21.05
C ILE A 268 24.23 29.83 -20.30
N SER A 269 25.28 29.43 -21.03
CA SER A 269 26.43 28.77 -20.42
C SER A 269 27.18 29.74 -19.50
N GLU A 270 27.28 29.43 -18.20
CA GLU A 270 28.01 30.25 -17.21
C GLU A 270 29.48 30.49 -17.58
N LYS A 271 30.09 29.56 -18.34
CA LYS A 271 31.50 29.63 -18.73
C LYS A 271 31.76 30.50 -19.96
N THR A 272 30.76 30.67 -20.83
CA THR A 272 30.95 31.31 -22.14
C THR A 272 30.01 32.48 -22.42
N GLU A 273 28.97 32.68 -21.59
CA GLU A 273 27.88 33.64 -21.80
C GLU A 273 27.16 33.46 -23.16
N VAL A 274 27.31 32.30 -23.80
CA VAL A 274 26.64 31.94 -25.05
C VAL A 274 25.45 31.04 -24.76
N GLU A 275 24.33 31.29 -25.45
CA GLU A 275 23.18 30.36 -25.47
C GLU A 275 23.61 29.00 -26.02
N CYS A 276 23.43 27.96 -25.21
CA CYS A 276 23.64 26.58 -25.60
C CYS A 276 22.35 25.78 -25.45
N CYS A 277 22.17 24.79 -26.33
CA CYS A 277 21.03 23.89 -26.24
C CYS A 277 21.24 22.95 -25.05
N ALA A 278 20.27 22.94 -24.13
CA ALA A 278 20.25 22.04 -23.00
C ALA A 278 19.42 20.79 -23.34
N ARG A 279 19.36 19.84 -22.39
CA ARG A 279 18.54 18.64 -22.55
C ARG A 279 17.05 19.05 -22.64
N PRO A 280 16.28 18.51 -23.60
CA PRO A 280 14.84 18.79 -23.66
C PRO A 280 14.17 18.25 -22.40
N ARG A 281 13.08 18.88 -21.97
CA ARG A 281 12.34 18.49 -20.77
C ARG A 281 10.99 17.89 -21.11
N LEU A 282 10.56 16.91 -20.32
CA LEU A 282 9.21 16.38 -20.35
C LEU A 282 8.52 16.70 -19.02
N ASP A 283 7.58 17.63 -19.08
CA ASP A 283 6.92 18.16 -17.89
C ASP A 283 5.50 17.60 -17.82
N ILE A 284 5.10 17.10 -16.65
CA ILE A 284 3.71 16.80 -16.32
C ILE A 284 3.20 17.98 -15.50
N VAL A 285 2.15 18.64 -16.00
CA VAL A 285 1.56 19.80 -15.34
C VAL A 285 0.07 19.60 -15.10
N GLN A 286 -0.42 20.15 -13.99
CA GLN A 286 -1.84 20.28 -13.70
C GLN A 286 -2.29 21.70 -14.08
N PRO A 287 -3.14 21.86 -15.11
CA PRO A 287 -3.66 23.17 -15.51
C PRO A 287 -4.54 23.80 -14.42
N LEU A 288 -4.33 25.08 -14.16
CA LEU A 288 -5.14 25.95 -13.29
C LEU A 288 -5.64 27.16 -14.12
N PRO A 289 -6.66 27.92 -13.64
CA PRO A 289 -7.27 29.02 -14.42
C PRO A 289 -6.30 30.03 -15.02
N GLU A 290 -5.24 30.40 -14.30
CA GLU A 290 -4.26 31.43 -14.71
C GLU A 290 -2.80 30.95 -14.58
N SER A 291 -2.59 29.67 -14.27
CA SER A 291 -1.26 29.09 -14.05
C SER A 291 -1.27 27.58 -14.29
N CYS A 292 -0.15 26.92 -14.04
CA CYS A 292 -0.10 25.48 -13.90
C CYS A 292 0.69 25.11 -12.64
N GLU A 293 0.34 23.98 -12.03
CA GLU A 293 1.15 23.34 -11.01
C GLU A 293 2.04 22.29 -11.68
N GLU A 294 3.34 22.38 -11.45
CA GLU A 294 4.29 21.37 -11.92
C GLU A 294 4.18 20.13 -11.04
N ILE A 295 3.94 18.99 -11.70
CA ILE A 295 3.75 17.69 -11.04
C ILE A 295 5.00 16.81 -11.19
N SER A 296 5.75 16.98 -12.28
CA SER A 296 7.01 16.31 -12.58
C SER A 296 7.72 17.11 -13.67
N SER A 297 9.04 17.29 -13.59
CA SER A 297 9.86 17.87 -14.65
C SER A 297 11.13 17.04 -14.83
N ASP A 298 11.26 16.38 -15.98
CA ASP A 298 12.37 15.46 -16.24
C ASP A 298 13.22 15.94 -17.42
N ALA A 299 14.53 16.11 -17.19
CA ALA A 299 15.49 16.41 -18.25
C ALA A 299 15.86 15.13 -19.02
N LEU A 300 15.53 15.07 -20.31
CA LEU A 300 15.67 13.87 -21.13
C LEU A 300 17.09 13.68 -21.67
N THR A 301 17.60 12.45 -21.60
CA THR A 301 18.89 12.08 -22.20
C THR A 301 18.75 11.68 -23.68
N VAL A 302 18.43 12.64 -24.54
CA VAL A 302 18.26 12.42 -26.00
C VAL A 302 19.60 12.51 -26.72
N ARG A 303 19.91 11.57 -27.62
CA ARG A 303 21.16 11.64 -28.42
C ARG A 303 21.16 12.82 -29.39
N GLY A 304 22.27 13.56 -29.42
CA GLY A 304 22.44 14.70 -30.34
C GLY A 304 21.63 15.95 -29.98
N PHE A 305 21.15 16.06 -28.73
CA PHE A 305 20.32 17.17 -28.30
C PHE A 305 20.93 18.55 -28.53
N GLN A 306 22.27 18.65 -28.54
CA GLN A 306 23.01 19.89 -28.74
C GLN A 306 22.83 20.49 -30.15
N GLU A 307 22.54 19.66 -31.14
CA GLU A 307 22.38 20.04 -32.56
C GLU A 307 20.91 20.25 -32.94
N ASN A 308 19.96 19.85 -32.08
CA ASN A 308 18.54 19.88 -32.38
C ASN A 308 17.93 21.26 -32.07
N GLU A 309 16.95 21.63 -32.87
CA GLU A 309 16.09 22.81 -32.66
C GLU A 309 14.71 22.40 -32.13
N CYS A 310 13.91 23.38 -31.68
CA CYS A 310 12.54 23.17 -31.21
C CYS A 310 11.68 22.35 -32.19
N ARG A 311 11.81 22.60 -33.50
CA ARG A 311 11.08 21.86 -34.56
C ARG A 311 11.50 20.41 -34.77
N ASP A 312 12.66 20.00 -34.26
CA ASP A 312 13.18 18.65 -34.47
C ASP A 312 12.65 17.66 -33.42
N TYR A 313 12.02 18.18 -32.36
CA TYR A 313 11.37 17.39 -31.32
C TYR A 313 9.89 17.22 -31.61
N HIS A 314 9.40 15.99 -31.47
CA HIS A 314 7.98 15.69 -31.56
C HIS A 314 7.53 14.82 -30.39
N LEU A 315 6.30 15.02 -29.93
CA LEU A 315 5.65 14.21 -28.91
C LEU A 315 4.42 13.54 -29.51
N GLU A 316 4.40 12.22 -29.49
CA GLU A 316 3.25 11.41 -29.88
C GLU A 316 2.81 10.52 -28.72
N TYR A 317 1.56 10.10 -28.69
CA TYR A 317 1.00 9.32 -27.59
C TYR A 317 -0.05 8.31 -28.07
N SER A 318 -0.31 7.29 -27.25
CA SER A 318 -1.37 6.31 -27.49
C SER A 318 -2.64 6.72 -26.73
N GLU A 319 -3.80 6.78 -27.41
CA GLU A 319 -5.04 7.14 -26.73
C GLU A 319 -5.45 6.10 -25.68
N GLY A 320 -5.52 6.54 -24.42
CA GLY A 320 -5.97 5.69 -23.31
C GLY A 320 -4.88 4.84 -22.65
N GLU A 321 -3.63 4.98 -23.09
CA GLU A 321 -2.44 4.41 -22.44
C GLU A 321 -1.49 5.54 -22.04
N SER A 322 -0.87 5.45 -20.87
CA SER A 322 0.11 6.44 -20.39
C SER A 322 1.49 6.19 -21.03
N LEU A 323 1.53 6.18 -22.36
CA LEU A 323 2.72 5.94 -23.18
C LEU A 323 2.98 7.14 -24.09
N PHE A 324 4.14 7.76 -23.92
CA PHE A 324 4.56 8.92 -24.68
C PHE A 324 5.82 8.61 -25.47
N TYR A 325 5.84 9.01 -26.73
CA TYR A 325 6.97 8.80 -27.63
C TYR A 325 7.58 10.17 -27.96
N ILE A 326 8.83 10.35 -27.56
CA ILE A 326 9.64 11.52 -27.81
C ILE A 326 10.54 11.21 -29.00
N ILE A 327 10.31 11.90 -30.10
CA ILE A 327 11.03 11.69 -31.36
C ILE A 327 12.02 12.84 -31.55
N SER A 328 13.25 12.47 -31.91
CA SER A 328 14.30 13.38 -32.35
C SER A 328 15.02 12.76 -33.56
N PRO A 329 15.82 13.53 -34.32
CA PRO A 329 16.50 13.02 -35.51
C PRO A 329 17.39 11.78 -35.26
N ARG A 330 17.97 11.66 -34.07
CA ARG A 330 18.93 10.60 -33.71
C ARG A 330 18.48 9.67 -32.60
N ASP A 331 17.27 9.85 -32.06
CA ASP A 331 16.77 9.02 -30.97
C ASP A 331 15.23 8.99 -30.93
N VAL A 332 14.68 7.88 -30.47
CA VAL A 332 13.26 7.75 -30.12
C VAL A 332 13.18 7.20 -28.70
N VAL A 333 12.68 8.02 -27.78
CA VAL A 333 12.57 7.70 -26.36
C VAL A 333 11.10 7.49 -26.02
N VAL A 334 10.81 6.43 -25.27
CA VAL A 334 9.47 6.12 -24.77
C VAL A 334 9.43 6.46 -23.28
N ALA A 335 8.52 7.34 -22.90
CA ALA A 335 8.20 7.63 -21.50
C ALA A 335 6.94 6.86 -21.08
N LYS A 336 7.00 6.21 -19.92
CA LYS A 336 5.90 5.42 -19.35
C LYS A 336 5.73 5.78 -17.88
N GLU A 337 4.50 5.76 -17.37
CA GLU A 337 4.29 5.83 -15.92
C GLU A 337 4.99 4.66 -15.21
N ARG A 338 5.65 4.96 -14.08
CA ARG A 338 6.27 3.94 -13.23
C ARG A 338 5.22 3.06 -12.60
N ASP A 339 5.47 1.75 -12.60
CA ASP A 339 4.67 0.79 -11.86
C ASP A 339 5.29 0.47 -10.49
N GLN A 340 4.69 -0.47 -9.76
CA GLN A 340 5.17 -0.85 -8.42
C GLN A 340 6.51 -1.61 -8.47
N ASP A 341 6.81 -2.33 -9.56
CA ASP A 341 8.12 -2.98 -9.71
C ASP A 341 9.20 -1.91 -9.91
N ASP A 342 8.90 -0.87 -10.68
CA ASP A 342 9.79 0.27 -10.89
C ASP A 342 10.03 1.05 -9.58
N HIS A 343 9.00 1.29 -8.78
CA HIS A 343 9.14 1.94 -7.47
C HIS A 343 10.09 1.17 -6.55
N ILE A 344 9.98 -0.16 -6.53
CA ILE A 344 10.88 -1.02 -5.75
C ILE A 344 12.31 -0.95 -6.29
N ASP A 345 12.50 -0.99 -7.61
CA ASP A 345 13.84 -0.83 -8.22
C ASP A 345 14.49 0.49 -7.77
N TRP A 346 13.73 1.61 -7.79
CA TRP A 346 14.22 2.92 -7.35
C TRP A 346 14.64 2.94 -5.87
N LEU A 347 13.81 2.35 -4.99
CA LEU A 347 14.14 2.24 -3.57
C LEU A 347 15.38 1.38 -3.32
N LEU A 348 15.56 0.30 -4.08
CA LEU A 348 16.73 -0.57 -3.99
C LEU A 348 18.01 0.15 -4.46
N GLU A 349 17.95 0.89 -5.58
CA GLU A 349 19.06 1.70 -6.10
C GLU A 349 19.51 2.75 -5.08
N LYS A 350 18.55 3.40 -4.39
CA LYS A 350 18.83 4.37 -3.31
C LYS A 350 19.15 3.71 -1.96
N LYS A 351 19.33 2.39 -1.91
CA LYS A 351 19.62 1.61 -0.69
C LYS A 351 18.57 1.78 0.42
N LYS A 352 17.33 2.17 0.09
CA LYS A 352 16.17 2.29 0.98
C LYS A 352 15.44 0.95 1.13
N TYR A 353 16.18 -0.07 1.58
CA TYR A 353 15.70 -1.45 1.61
C TYR A 353 14.49 -1.69 2.52
N GLU A 354 14.35 -0.94 3.60
CA GLU A 354 13.20 -1.08 4.51
C GLU A 354 11.89 -0.60 3.86
N GLU A 355 11.92 0.55 3.20
CA GLU A 355 10.82 1.06 2.40
C GLU A 355 10.52 0.11 1.23
N ALA A 356 11.55 -0.39 0.55
CA ALA A 356 11.41 -1.35 -0.55
C ALA A 356 10.69 -2.63 -0.10
N LEU A 357 11.06 -3.16 1.07
CA LEU A 357 10.42 -4.35 1.63
C LEU A 357 8.96 -4.09 2.00
N MET A 358 8.64 -2.93 2.58
CA MET A 358 7.27 -2.55 2.90
C MET A 358 6.41 -2.37 1.65
N ALA A 359 6.92 -1.66 0.64
CA ALA A 359 6.26 -1.51 -0.66
C ALA A 359 6.00 -2.88 -1.30
N ALA A 360 6.99 -3.79 -1.22
CA ALA A 360 6.89 -5.15 -1.74
C ALA A 360 5.83 -6.00 -1.03
N GLU A 361 5.73 -5.89 0.30
CA GLU A 361 4.74 -6.60 1.10
C GLU A 361 3.31 -6.09 0.84
N ILE A 362 3.11 -4.78 0.71
CA ILE A 362 1.80 -4.16 0.44
C ILE A 362 1.30 -4.55 -0.95
N SER A 363 2.19 -4.57 -1.95
CA SER A 363 1.83 -4.77 -3.35
C SER A 363 2.13 -6.18 -3.89
N GLN A 364 2.24 -7.18 -3.00
CA GLN A 364 2.58 -8.58 -3.32
C GLN A 364 1.77 -9.21 -4.48
N LYS A 365 0.51 -8.80 -4.67
CA LYS A 365 -0.36 -9.32 -5.75
C LYS A 365 -0.08 -8.69 -7.12
N THR A 366 0.56 -7.52 -7.15
CA THR A 366 0.73 -6.67 -8.34
C THR A 366 2.14 -6.76 -8.91
N ILE A 367 3.13 -6.99 -8.05
CA ILE A 367 4.55 -7.14 -8.40
C ILE A 367 4.78 -8.39 -9.24
N LYS A 368 5.59 -8.27 -10.30
CA LYS A 368 5.93 -9.36 -11.21
C LYS A 368 7.41 -9.72 -11.20
N LYS A 369 8.29 -8.73 -11.02
CA LYS A 369 9.75 -8.89 -11.16
C LYS A 369 10.39 -9.27 -9.84
N HIS A 370 10.00 -8.60 -8.75
CA HIS A 370 10.67 -8.73 -7.47
C HIS A 370 10.06 -9.78 -6.55
N LYS A 371 10.91 -10.56 -5.87
CA LYS A 371 10.48 -11.43 -4.78
C LYS A 371 10.81 -10.79 -3.44
N ILE A 372 9.86 -10.82 -2.50
CA ILE A 372 10.01 -10.30 -1.13
C ILE A 372 11.25 -10.90 -0.45
N LEU A 373 11.52 -12.19 -0.68
CA LEU A 373 12.69 -12.87 -0.11
C LEU A 373 14.00 -12.25 -0.60
N ASP A 374 14.11 -11.95 -1.89
CA ASP A 374 15.35 -11.43 -2.50
C ASP A 374 15.64 -10.01 -1.97
N ILE A 375 14.60 -9.16 -1.88
CA ILE A 375 14.68 -7.82 -1.25
C ILE A 375 15.10 -7.94 0.21
N GLY A 376 14.49 -8.87 0.95
CA GLY A 376 14.80 -9.09 2.35
C GLY A 376 16.24 -9.55 2.59
N LEU A 377 16.76 -10.46 1.78
CA LEU A 377 18.16 -10.90 1.87
C LEU A 377 19.12 -9.75 1.53
N ALA A 378 18.82 -8.94 0.51
CA ALA A 378 19.60 -7.74 0.21
C ALA A 378 19.60 -6.75 1.38
N TYR A 379 18.47 -6.58 2.06
CA TYR A 379 18.37 -5.74 3.25
C TYR A 379 19.22 -6.26 4.41
N ILE A 380 19.16 -7.56 4.72
CA ILE A 380 19.97 -8.19 5.77
C ILE A 380 21.46 -8.00 5.47
N ASN A 381 21.88 -8.23 4.22
CA ASN A 381 23.26 -8.04 3.79
C ASN A 381 23.74 -6.60 4.02
N HIS A 382 22.94 -5.61 3.60
CA HIS A 382 23.25 -4.19 3.80
C HIS A 382 23.38 -3.81 5.29
N LEU A 383 22.50 -4.33 6.14
CA LEU A 383 22.58 -4.08 7.60
C LEU A 383 23.84 -4.69 8.22
N VAL A 384 24.23 -5.89 7.77
CA VAL A 384 25.47 -6.55 8.22
C VAL A 384 26.70 -5.75 7.77
N GLU A 385 26.72 -5.24 6.54
CA GLU A 385 27.81 -4.40 6.01
C GLU A 385 27.94 -3.06 6.75
N LYS A 386 26.82 -2.46 7.18
CA LYS A 386 26.82 -1.25 8.01
C LYS A 386 27.21 -1.48 9.47
N GLY A 387 27.31 -2.72 9.93
CA GLY A 387 27.59 -3.05 11.33
C GLY A 387 26.36 -3.07 12.26
N GLU A 388 25.14 -2.93 11.71
CA GLU A 388 23.88 -2.96 12.46
C GLU A 388 23.40 -4.40 12.71
N HIS A 389 24.23 -5.18 13.40
CA HIS A 389 24.04 -6.63 13.54
C HIS A 389 22.76 -7.03 14.30
N ASP A 390 22.36 -6.27 15.33
CA ASP A 390 21.12 -6.53 16.08
C ASP A 390 19.86 -6.33 15.22
N LEU A 391 19.86 -5.31 14.36
CA LEU A 391 18.74 -5.05 13.47
C LEU A 391 18.69 -6.12 12.37
N ALA A 392 19.84 -6.49 11.79
CA ALA A 392 19.95 -7.57 10.81
C ALA A 392 19.39 -8.89 11.38
N ALA A 393 19.79 -9.24 12.60
CA ALA A 393 19.33 -10.43 13.30
C ALA A 393 17.81 -10.43 13.54
N ARG A 394 17.23 -9.27 13.91
CA ARG A 394 15.79 -9.12 14.07
C ARG A 394 15.03 -9.33 12.75
N LYS A 395 15.55 -8.79 11.65
CA LYS A 395 14.92 -8.89 10.32
C LYS A 395 14.98 -10.33 9.77
N CYS A 396 16.03 -11.10 10.12
CA CYS A 396 16.12 -12.53 9.77
C CYS A 396 14.87 -13.33 10.19
N GLN A 397 14.30 -13.04 11.37
CA GLN A 397 13.10 -13.73 11.86
C GLN A 397 11.91 -13.60 10.90
N LYS A 398 11.70 -12.40 10.35
CA LYS A 398 10.58 -12.10 9.46
C LYS A 398 10.84 -12.61 8.03
N ILE A 399 12.06 -12.41 7.53
CA ILE A 399 12.41 -12.63 6.12
C ILE A 399 12.69 -14.12 5.82
N LEU A 400 13.46 -14.79 6.66
CA LEU A 400 13.84 -16.20 6.45
C LEU A 400 12.67 -17.15 6.72
N GLY A 401 11.76 -16.74 7.60
CA GLY A 401 10.54 -17.48 7.94
C GLY A 401 10.84 -18.93 8.30
N LYS A 402 10.31 -19.86 7.49
CA LYS A 402 10.47 -21.30 7.71
C LYS A 402 11.61 -21.97 6.92
N ASN A 403 12.44 -21.20 6.22
CA ASN A 403 13.47 -21.78 5.38
C ASN A 403 14.72 -22.15 6.20
N THR A 404 14.85 -23.43 6.54
CA THR A 404 15.96 -23.97 7.35
C THR A 404 17.33 -23.73 6.71
N GLU A 405 17.46 -23.87 5.39
CA GLU A 405 18.75 -23.73 4.70
C GLU A 405 19.27 -22.29 4.76
N LEU A 406 18.38 -21.31 4.56
CA LEU A 406 18.74 -19.90 4.66
C LEU A 406 19.08 -19.50 6.10
N TRP A 407 18.35 -20.04 7.09
CA TRP A 407 18.71 -19.85 8.50
C TRP A 407 20.10 -20.37 8.82
N GLU A 408 20.44 -21.58 8.37
CA GLU A 408 21.78 -22.14 8.58
C GLU A 408 22.85 -21.27 7.92
N PHE A 409 22.63 -20.83 6.68
CA PHE A 409 23.54 -19.95 5.95
C PHE A 409 23.79 -18.61 6.68
N GLU A 410 22.73 -17.92 7.09
CA GLU A 410 22.87 -16.65 7.81
C GLU A 410 23.55 -16.83 9.17
N VAL A 411 23.28 -17.92 9.90
CA VAL A 411 23.97 -18.16 11.18
C VAL A 411 25.47 -18.39 10.99
N TYR A 412 25.90 -19.08 9.93
CA TYR A 412 27.32 -19.18 9.60
C TYR A 412 27.93 -17.82 9.25
N LYS A 413 27.21 -16.98 8.51
CA LYS A 413 27.66 -15.60 8.22
C LYS A 413 27.84 -14.78 9.51
N PHE A 414 26.90 -14.86 10.45
CA PHE A 414 27.00 -14.22 11.77
C PHE A 414 28.16 -14.77 12.62
N LYS A 415 28.53 -16.04 12.44
CA LYS A 415 29.73 -16.64 13.07
C LYS A 415 31.02 -16.06 12.53
N GLU A 416 31.15 -15.93 11.21
CA GLU A 416 32.37 -15.42 10.57
C GLU A 416 32.68 -13.98 10.99
N ILE A 417 31.65 -13.17 11.23
CA ILE A 417 31.77 -11.79 11.73
C ILE A 417 31.87 -11.70 13.26
N GLY A 418 31.80 -12.83 13.99
CA GLY A 418 31.89 -12.87 15.46
C GLY A 418 30.67 -12.27 16.20
N GLN A 419 29.48 -12.32 15.59
CA GLN A 419 28.24 -11.72 16.11
C GLN A 419 27.14 -12.76 16.37
N LEU A 420 27.49 -14.01 16.73
CA LEU A 420 26.47 -15.04 17.01
C LEU A 420 25.55 -14.67 18.18
N LYS A 421 26.02 -13.84 19.10
CA LYS A 421 25.18 -13.29 20.17
C LYS A 421 23.98 -12.50 19.65
N ALA A 422 24.15 -11.70 18.60
CA ALA A 422 23.06 -10.89 18.05
C ALA A 422 21.90 -11.76 17.50
N ILE A 423 22.24 -12.83 16.76
CA ILE A 423 21.25 -13.73 16.14
C ILE A 423 20.63 -14.75 17.11
N SER A 424 21.34 -15.10 18.20
CA SER A 424 20.95 -16.14 19.16
C SER A 424 19.49 -16.05 19.64
N ARG A 425 19.01 -14.83 19.93
CA ARG A 425 17.66 -14.59 20.47
C ARG A 425 16.54 -14.89 19.46
N TYR A 426 16.85 -14.84 18.16
CA TYR A 426 15.90 -14.98 17.07
C TYR A 426 15.89 -16.36 16.41
N LEU A 427 16.78 -17.27 16.84
CA LEU A 427 16.86 -18.61 16.26
C LEU A 427 15.53 -19.37 16.38
N PRO A 428 15.11 -20.10 15.34
CA PRO A 428 13.93 -20.95 15.38
C PRO A 428 14.02 -21.99 16.51
N ARG A 429 12.92 -22.25 17.22
CA ARG A 429 12.90 -23.19 18.36
C ARG A 429 11.90 -24.34 18.21
N ARG A 430 11.11 -24.36 17.14
CA ARG A 430 10.01 -25.33 16.95
C ARG A 430 9.79 -25.71 15.49
N ASP A 431 9.38 -24.74 14.67
CA ASP A 431 9.13 -24.97 13.25
C ASP A 431 9.67 -23.77 12.45
N PRO A 432 10.81 -23.90 11.77
CA PRO A 432 11.69 -25.08 11.67
C PRO A 432 12.54 -25.29 12.94
N VAL A 433 13.12 -26.48 13.09
CA VAL A 433 14.25 -26.73 14.02
C VAL A 433 15.53 -26.84 13.19
N LEU A 434 16.58 -26.12 13.59
CA LEU A 434 17.88 -26.18 12.93
C LEU A 434 18.67 -27.41 13.40
N LYS A 435 19.81 -27.71 12.77
CA LYS A 435 20.70 -28.77 13.25
C LYS A 435 21.18 -28.49 14.69
N PRO A 436 21.27 -29.51 15.57
CA PRO A 436 21.72 -29.34 16.96
C PRO A 436 23.06 -28.60 17.12
N LEU A 437 23.98 -28.82 16.18
CA LEU A 437 25.28 -28.16 16.13
C LEU A 437 25.18 -26.63 16.12
N ILE A 438 24.15 -26.06 15.51
CA ILE A 438 23.96 -24.60 15.44
C ILE A 438 23.69 -24.02 16.84
N TYR A 439 22.81 -24.67 17.61
CA TYR A 439 22.51 -24.27 18.99
C TYR A 439 23.72 -24.49 19.90
N GLU A 440 24.41 -25.62 19.74
CA GLU A 440 25.63 -25.92 20.50
C GLU A 440 26.72 -24.88 20.28
N MET A 441 26.94 -24.45 19.03
CA MET A 441 27.91 -23.39 18.71
C MET A 441 27.61 -22.07 19.42
N VAL A 442 26.34 -21.65 19.45
CA VAL A 442 25.93 -20.42 20.13
C VAL A 442 26.09 -20.56 21.65
N LEU A 443 25.67 -21.69 22.23
CA LEU A 443 25.82 -21.94 23.66
C LEU A 443 27.30 -21.94 24.10
N HIS A 444 28.19 -22.51 23.29
CA HIS A 444 29.63 -22.48 23.56
C HIS A 444 30.20 -21.06 23.56
N GLU A 445 29.82 -20.21 22.62
CA GLU A 445 30.30 -18.82 22.58
C GLU A 445 29.84 -18.00 23.81
N PHE A 446 28.59 -18.21 24.26
CA PHE A 446 28.11 -17.62 25.50
C PHE A 446 28.84 -18.18 26.73
N LEU A 447 29.10 -19.48 26.79
CA LEU A 447 29.79 -20.08 27.94
C LEU A 447 31.23 -19.54 28.10
N GLU A 448 31.92 -19.15 27.03
CA GLU A 448 33.27 -18.58 27.12
C GLU A 448 33.29 -17.12 27.56
N SER A 449 32.20 -16.37 27.35
CA SER A 449 32.23 -14.90 27.43
C SER A 449 31.14 -14.27 28.31
N ASP A 450 30.03 -14.96 28.55
CA ASP A 450 28.86 -14.46 29.30
C ASP A 450 28.03 -15.61 29.93
N TYR A 451 28.30 -15.89 31.21
CA TYR A 451 27.59 -16.93 31.97
C TYR A 451 26.11 -16.60 32.25
N GLU A 452 25.72 -15.33 32.35
CA GLU A 452 24.31 -14.95 32.57
C GLU A 452 23.50 -15.07 31.28
N GLY A 453 24.10 -14.67 30.13
CA GLY A 453 23.52 -14.89 28.81
C GLY A 453 23.33 -16.38 28.52
N PHE A 454 24.36 -17.20 28.82
CA PHE A 454 24.26 -18.66 28.74
C PHE A 454 23.09 -19.21 29.57
N ALA A 455 22.97 -18.77 30.84
CA ALA A 455 21.89 -19.20 31.72
C ALA A 455 20.50 -18.85 31.18
N THR A 456 20.38 -17.67 30.58
CA THR A 456 19.12 -17.21 29.98
C THR A 456 18.75 -18.08 28.79
N LEU A 457 19.71 -18.43 27.93
CA LEU A 457 19.47 -19.31 26.77
C LEU A 457 19.05 -20.72 27.18
N ILE A 458 19.70 -21.34 28.16
CA ILE A 458 19.33 -22.69 28.66
C ILE A 458 17.91 -22.74 29.22
N LYS A 459 17.48 -21.66 29.89
CA LYS A 459 16.11 -21.55 30.41
C LYS A 459 15.08 -21.41 29.28
N GLU A 460 15.44 -20.71 28.22
CA GLU A 460 14.56 -20.40 27.09
C GLU A 460 14.49 -21.49 26.01
N TRP A 461 15.57 -22.24 25.82
CA TRP A 461 15.71 -23.24 24.77
C TRP A 461 15.29 -24.61 25.29
N PRO A 462 14.32 -25.27 24.65
CA PRO A 462 13.95 -26.61 25.05
C PRO A 462 15.13 -27.57 24.83
N GLY A 463 15.31 -28.51 25.77
CA GLY A 463 16.51 -29.36 25.87
C GLY A 463 16.66 -30.43 24.79
N ASP A 464 15.73 -30.48 23.83
CA ASP A 464 15.78 -31.30 22.61
C ASP A 464 16.48 -30.60 21.44
N LEU A 465 16.74 -29.29 21.52
CA LEU A 465 17.44 -28.53 20.48
C LEU A 465 18.94 -28.79 20.41
N TYR A 466 19.54 -29.29 21.48
CA TYR A 466 20.99 -29.51 21.60
C TYR A 466 21.28 -30.79 22.38
N ASN A 467 22.50 -31.30 22.27
CA ASN A 467 22.90 -32.45 23.07
C ASN A 467 23.21 -32.04 24.52
N ASN A 468 22.25 -32.27 25.43
CA ASN A 468 22.37 -31.94 26.86
C ASN A 468 23.64 -32.53 27.52
N THR A 469 24.09 -33.72 27.10
CA THR A 469 25.28 -34.35 27.71
C THR A 469 26.57 -33.56 27.43
N ILE A 470 26.69 -32.98 26.23
CA ILE A 470 27.85 -32.17 25.83
C ILE A 470 27.85 -30.86 26.63
N ILE A 471 26.69 -30.22 26.76
CA ILE A 471 26.54 -28.96 27.49
C ILE A 471 26.79 -29.14 29.00
N VAL A 472 26.25 -30.20 29.62
CA VAL A 472 26.51 -30.51 31.04
C VAL A 472 27.99 -30.73 31.29
N GLN A 473 28.69 -31.46 30.40
CA GLN A 473 30.12 -31.67 30.53
C GLN A 473 30.90 -30.34 30.44
N ALA A 474 30.53 -29.48 29.48
CA ALA A 474 31.14 -28.16 29.33
C ALA A 474 30.93 -27.26 30.57
N VAL A 475 29.73 -27.25 31.16
CA VAL A 475 29.42 -26.50 32.39
C VAL A 475 30.17 -27.04 33.60
N VAL A 476 30.25 -28.37 33.75
CA VAL A 476 31.02 -29.02 34.83
C VAL A 476 32.50 -28.68 34.71
N ASP A 477 33.06 -28.63 33.51
CA ASP A 477 34.46 -28.27 33.29
C ASP A 477 34.76 -26.80 33.63
N HIS A 478 33.78 -25.89 33.48
CA HIS A 478 33.87 -24.51 33.97
C HIS A 478 33.71 -24.41 35.49
N LEU A 479 32.80 -25.16 36.10
CA LEU A 479 32.62 -25.23 37.56
C LEU A 479 33.82 -25.83 38.29
N LYS A 480 34.64 -26.66 37.64
CA LYS A 480 35.94 -27.09 38.19
C LYS A 480 36.91 -25.92 38.40
N LYS A 481 36.80 -24.87 37.57
CA LYS A 481 37.61 -23.65 37.67
C LYS A 481 37.03 -22.66 38.69
N ASP A 482 35.69 -22.59 38.81
CA ASP A 482 34.97 -21.73 39.76
C ASP A 482 33.82 -22.48 40.47
N PRO A 483 34.10 -23.17 41.58
CA PRO A 483 33.13 -24.04 42.26
C PRO A 483 31.98 -23.31 42.97
N GLN A 484 32.12 -22.01 43.24
CA GLN A 484 31.14 -21.22 44.00
C GLN A 484 30.27 -20.34 43.11
N ASN A 485 30.41 -20.47 41.78
CA ASN A 485 29.66 -19.66 40.84
C ASN A 485 28.16 -20.00 40.90
N ARG A 486 27.38 -19.10 41.53
CA ARG A 486 25.96 -19.30 41.78
C ARG A 486 25.17 -19.44 40.47
N THR A 487 25.58 -18.76 39.40
CA THR A 487 24.92 -18.77 38.09
C THR A 487 25.12 -20.09 37.36
N LEU A 488 26.34 -20.63 37.38
CA LEU A 488 26.65 -21.95 36.82
C LEU A 488 26.04 -23.10 37.65
N LEU A 489 25.98 -22.97 38.97
CA LEU A 489 25.30 -23.95 39.84
C LEU A 489 23.79 -23.98 39.60
N ARG A 490 23.16 -22.80 39.41
CA ARG A 490 21.73 -22.69 39.07
C ARG A 490 21.42 -23.34 37.73
N THR A 491 22.18 -23.00 36.69
CA THR A 491 22.01 -23.59 35.34
C THR A 491 22.27 -25.08 35.33
N LEU A 492 23.26 -25.57 36.08
CA LEU A 492 23.50 -27.00 36.23
C LEU A 492 22.30 -27.72 36.90
N ALA A 493 21.66 -27.12 37.91
CA ALA A 493 20.45 -27.68 38.52
C ALA A 493 19.28 -27.75 37.53
N GLU A 494 19.14 -26.75 36.64
CA GLU A 494 18.14 -26.75 35.56
C GLU A 494 18.43 -27.87 34.54
N LEU A 495 19.69 -28.01 34.10
CA LEU A 495 20.11 -29.10 33.19
C LEU A 495 19.90 -30.49 33.81
N TYR A 496 20.17 -30.67 35.11
CA TYR A 496 19.88 -31.92 35.82
C TYR A 496 18.39 -32.20 35.97
N THR A 497 17.56 -31.16 36.08
CA THR A 497 16.11 -31.31 36.09
C THR A 497 15.60 -31.80 34.74
N TYR A 498 16.20 -31.35 33.63
CA TYR A 498 15.94 -31.89 32.29
C TYR A 498 16.41 -33.34 32.13
N ASP A 499 17.59 -33.71 32.67
CA ASP A 499 18.13 -35.09 32.66
C ASP A 499 17.48 -36.03 33.69
N GLN A 500 16.36 -35.62 34.31
CA GLN A 500 15.58 -36.37 35.31
C GLN A 500 16.34 -36.74 36.61
N ARG A 501 17.40 -36.02 36.96
CA ARG A 501 18.20 -36.24 38.19
C ARG A 501 17.74 -35.34 39.35
N TYR A 502 16.51 -35.52 39.79
CA TYR A 502 15.83 -34.60 40.72
C TYR A 502 16.45 -34.50 42.12
N GLY A 503 17.07 -35.57 42.63
CA GLY A 503 17.73 -35.54 43.94
C GLY A 503 18.92 -34.57 43.98
N ARG A 504 19.76 -34.60 42.93
CA ARG A 504 20.92 -33.69 42.80
C ARG A 504 20.47 -32.24 42.56
N ALA A 505 19.39 -32.03 41.82
CA ALA A 505 18.79 -30.71 41.64
C ALA A 505 18.24 -30.13 42.97
N LEU A 506 17.59 -30.96 43.79
CA LEU A 506 17.03 -30.53 45.09
C LEU A 506 18.12 -30.08 46.07
N GLU A 507 19.23 -30.81 46.15
CA GLU A 507 20.38 -30.46 47.01
C GLU A 507 20.97 -29.10 46.61
N ILE A 508 21.14 -28.85 45.32
CA ILE A 508 21.63 -27.57 44.80
C ILE A 508 20.61 -26.45 45.08
N TYR A 509 19.32 -26.67 44.86
CA TYR A 509 18.29 -25.66 45.10
C TYR A 509 18.08 -25.32 46.58
N LEU A 510 18.20 -26.29 47.50
CA LEU A 510 18.16 -26.04 48.95
C LEU A 510 19.39 -25.23 49.41
N THR A 511 20.57 -25.55 48.88
CA THR A 511 21.82 -24.82 49.18
C THR A 511 21.75 -23.37 48.68
N LEU A 512 21.15 -23.16 47.50
CA LEU A 512 20.98 -21.84 46.91
C LEU A 512 19.79 -21.05 47.48
N ARG A 513 18.97 -21.65 48.36
CA ARG A 513 17.66 -21.11 48.81
C ARG A 513 16.81 -20.65 47.63
N HIS A 514 16.71 -21.50 46.60
CA HIS A 514 16.05 -21.15 45.35
C HIS A 514 14.52 -21.20 45.48
N LYS A 515 13.80 -20.30 44.79
CA LYS A 515 12.33 -20.22 44.86
C LYS A 515 11.61 -21.43 44.27
N ASP A 516 12.27 -22.14 43.35
CA ASP A 516 11.70 -23.28 42.62
C ASP A 516 11.77 -24.61 43.40
N VAL A 517 12.34 -24.59 44.60
CA VAL A 517 12.39 -25.76 45.50
C VAL A 517 10.99 -26.37 45.67
N PHE A 518 9.97 -25.55 45.91
CA PHE A 518 8.58 -26.00 46.08
C PHE A 518 8.02 -26.66 44.81
N GLN A 519 8.31 -26.11 43.64
CA GLN A 519 7.87 -26.67 42.35
C GLN A 519 8.53 -28.02 42.07
N LEU A 520 9.82 -28.15 42.37
CA LEU A 520 10.55 -29.40 42.19
C LEU A 520 10.01 -30.50 43.11
N ILE A 521 9.72 -30.16 44.37
CA ILE A 521 9.12 -31.09 45.34
C ILE A 521 7.76 -31.59 44.86
N HIS A 522 6.90 -30.68 44.43
CA HIS A 522 5.54 -30.99 44.00
C HIS A 522 5.54 -31.86 42.73
N LYS A 523 6.30 -31.46 41.70
CA LYS A 523 6.31 -32.13 40.38
C LYS A 523 6.90 -33.54 40.42
N HIS A 524 7.86 -33.78 41.31
CA HIS A 524 8.57 -35.07 41.40
C HIS A 524 8.28 -35.84 42.70
N ASN A 525 7.23 -35.45 43.43
CA ASN A 525 6.73 -36.12 44.63
C ASN A 525 7.78 -36.33 45.75
N LEU A 526 8.57 -35.31 46.05
CA LEU A 526 9.68 -35.38 47.03
C LEU A 526 9.24 -35.12 48.49
N PHE A 527 7.95 -35.32 48.80
CA PHE A 527 7.32 -34.99 50.09
C PHE A 527 7.87 -35.77 51.29
N SER A 528 8.41 -36.96 51.05
CA SER A 528 9.10 -37.77 52.07
C SER A 528 10.34 -37.08 52.63
N SER A 529 10.99 -36.23 51.82
CA SER A 529 12.28 -35.59 52.15
C SER A 529 12.13 -34.22 52.83
N ILE A 530 10.90 -33.78 53.10
CA ILE A 530 10.58 -32.43 53.63
C ILE A 530 9.73 -32.42 54.91
N LYS A 531 9.30 -33.58 55.43
CA LYS A 531 8.38 -33.68 56.59
C LYS A 531 8.93 -33.02 57.86
N ASP A 532 10.25 -33.05 58.05
CA ASP A 532 11.00 -32.47 59.16
C ASP A 532 11.39 -30.99 58.94
N LYS A 533 10.97 -30.39 57.82
CA LYS A 533 11.41 -29.06 57.37
C LYS A 533 10.26 -28.08 57.13
N ILE A 534 9.04 -28.36 57.62
CA ILE A 534 7.83 -27.53 57.38
C ILE A 534 8.00 -26.11 57.91
N VAL A 535 8.50 -25.96 59.15
CA VAL A 535 8.79 -24.64 59.73
C VAL A 535 9.86 -23.91 58.91
N LEU A 536 10.91 -24.62 58.49
CA LEU A 536 12.02 -24.08 57.69
C LEU A 536 11.58 -23.65 56.28
N LEU A 537 10.56 -24.31 55.74
CA LEU A 537 9.89 -23.95 54.48
C LEU A 537 8.94 -22.75 54.66
N MET A 538 8.20 -22.67 55.79
CA MET A 538 7.32 -21.53 56.11
C MET A 538 8.10 -20.26 56.51
N ASP A 539 9.27 -20.41 57.12
CA ASP A 539 10.22 -19.31 57.39
C ASP A 539 10.88 -18.81 56.11
N PHE A 540 11.04 -19.69 55.11
CA PHE A 540 11.58 -19.32 53.81
C PHE A 540 10.54 -18.58 52.95
N ASP A 541 9.33 -19.14 52.81
CA ASP A 541 8.21 -18.54 52.06
C ASP A 541 6.88 -19.10 52.60
N SER A 542 6.27 -18.36 53.53
CA SER A 542 5.06 -18.77 54.24
C SER A 542 3.89 -19.00 53.29
N GLU A 543 3.75 -18.19 52.25
CA GLU A 543 2.66 -18.30 51.29
C GLU A 543 2.77 -19.58 50.45
N LYS A 544 3.92 -19.84 49.83
CA LYS A 544 4.11 -21.01 48.96
C LYS A 544 4.16 -22.31 49.74
N ALA A 545 4.73 -22.27 50.94
CA ALA A 545 4.70 -23.41 51.84
C ALA A 545 3.25 -23.77 52.20
N VAL A 546 2.43 -22.79 52.58
CA VAL A 546 0.99 -23.00 52.87
C VAL A 546 0.26 -23.58 51.66
N ASP A 547 0.44 -23.04 50.46
CA ASP A 547 -0.22 -23.55 49.26
C ASP A 547 0.17 -25.02 48.97
N MET A 548 1.47 -25.33 49.03
CA MET A 548 1.98 -26.68 48.80
C MET A 548 1.45 -27.68 49.83
N LEU A 549 1.32 -27.26 51.10
CA LEU A 549 0.75 -28.07 52.17
C LEU A 549 -0.75 -28.32 51.94
N LEU A 550 -1.50 -27.30 51.56
CA LEU A 550 -2.92 -27.38 51.21
C LEU A 550 -3.19 -28.18 49.92
N ASP A 551 -2.24 -28.22 48.98
CA ASP A 551 -2.32 -29.05 47.77
C ASP A 551 -2.15 -30.55 48.05
N ASN A 552 -1.47 -30.90 49.14
CA ASN A 552 -1.03 -32.26 49.43
C ASN A 552 -1.53 -32.74 50.81
N GLU A 553 -2.80 -32.47 51.08
CA GLU A 553 -3.52 -32.86 52.31
C GLU A 553 -3.50 -34.38 52.56
N ASP A 554 -3.40 -35.18 51.49
CA ASP A 554 -3.27 -36.64 51.53
C ASP A 554 -1.90 -37.10 52.07
N LYS A 555 -0.88 -36.26 51.92
CA LYS A 555 0.51 -36.53 52.34
C LYS A 555 0.82 -35.91 53.70
N ILE A 556 0.18 -34.77 54.04
CA ILE A 556 0.34 -34.03 55.31
C ILE A 556 -1.04 -33.50 55.74
N SER A 557 -1.56 -33.94 56.89
CA SER A 557 -2.92 -33.59 57.34
C SER A 557 -3.05 -32.16 57.89
N ILE A 558 -4.25 -31.57 57.74
CA ILE A 558 -4.57 -30.21 58.22
C ILE A 558 -4.36 -30.07 59.72
N ASP A 559 -4.78 -31.07 60.51
CA ASP A 559 -4.59 -31.07 61.96
C ASP A 559 -3.10 -31.03 62.32
N ARG A 560 -2.26 -31.77 61.58
CA ARG A 560 -0.81 -31.80 61.82
C ARG A 560 -0.15 -30.46 61.51
N VAL A 561 -0.60 -29.76 60.46
CA VAL A 561 -0.09 -28.43 60.12
C VAL A 561 -0.54 -27.39 61.16
N VAL A 562 -1.78 -27.46 61.64
CA VAL A 562 -2.30 -26.55 62.67
C VAL A 562 -1.64 -26.77 64.04
N GLU A 563 -1.32 -28.02 64.39
CA GLU A 563 -0.54 -28.41 65.59
C GLU A 563 0.90 -27.87 65.55
N GLU A 564 1.62 -28.07 64.44
CA GLU A 564 2.99 -27.57 64.28
C GLU A 564 3.05 -26.02 64.28
N LEU A 565 1.92 -25.35 63.99
CA LEU A 565 1.78 -23.89 63.97
C LEU A 565 1.12 -23.28 65.22
N GLU A 566 0.77 -24.07 66.24
CA GLU A 566 0.04 -23.60 67.43
C GLU A 566 0.78 -22.48 68.18
N ASN A 567 2.12 -22.54 68.21
CA ASN A 567 2.97 -21.54 68.87
C ASN A 567 3.17 -20.24 68.06
N ARG A 568 2.52 -20.09 66.89
CA ARG A 568 2.66 -18.93 65.98
C ARG A 568 1.28 -18.51 65.41
N PRO A 569 0.44 -17.76 66.17
CA PRO A 569 -0.91 -17.37 65.74
C PRO A 569 -0.94 -16.54 64.45
N GLU A 570 0.14 -15.80 64.16
CA GLU A 570 0.36 -15.07 62.90
C GLU A 570 0.39 -16.02 61.68
N LEU A 571 1.19 -17.08 61.74
CA LEU A 571 1.30 -18.08 60.67
C LEU A 571 0.06 -18.98 60.60
N GLN A 572 -0.60 -19.19 61.74
CA GLN A 572 -1.88 -19.90 61.83
C GLN A 572 -3.00 -19.11 61.13
N HIS A 573 -3.05 -17.78 61.28
CA HIS A 573 -3.98 -16.94 60.51
C HIS A 573 -3.72 -17.04 59.01
N VAL A 574 -2.45 -16.97 58.57
CA VAL A 574 -2.09 -17.08 57.15
C VAL A 574 -2.51 -18.43 56.56
N TYR A 575 -2.28 -19.53 57.27
CA TYR A 575 -2.69 -20.86 56.85
C TYR A 575 -4.23 -20.99 56.78
N LEU A 576 -4.95 -20.56 57.80
CA LEU A 576 -6.42 -20.64 57.86
C LEU A 576 -7.12 -19.70 56.86
N HIS A 577 -6.58 -18.50 56.65
CA HIS A 577 -7.02 -17.56 55.62
C HIS A 577 -6.94 -18.21 54.23
N LYS A 578 -5.79 -18.82 53.91
CA LYS A 578 -5.60 -19.50 52.63
C LYS A 578 -6.43 -20.77 52.50
N LEU A 579 -6.57 -21.55 53.57
CA LEU A 579 -7.46 -22.71 53.61
C LEU A 579 -8.91 -22.31 53.29
N PHE A 580 -9.40 -21.23 53.90
CA PHE A 580 -10.75 -20.71 53.65
C PHE A 580 -10.94 -20.24 52.21
N LYS A 581 -9.99 -19.47 51.66
CA LYS A 581 -10.04 -19.04 50.25
C LYS A 581 -10.05 -20.22 49.26
N ARG A 582 -9.42 -21.34 49.64
CA ARG A 582 -9.32 -22.52 48.79
C ARG A 582 -10.57 -23.40 48.89
N ASP A 583 -11.09 -23.59 50.10
CA ASP A 583 -12.31 -24.33 50.34
C ASP A 583 -13.04 -23.76 51.56
N HIS A 584 -14.15 -23.08 51.28
CA HIS A 584 -15.03 -22.45 52.26
C HIS A 584 -15.66 -23.44 53.25
N HIS A 585 -15.52 -24.75 53.09
CA HIS A 585 -16.11 -25.76 53.96
C HIS A 585 -15.08 -26.52 54.82
N LYS A 586 -13.83 -26.69 54.36
CA LYS A 586 -12.80 -27.45 55.10
C LYS A 586 -12.39 -26.76 56.41
N GLY A 587 -12.47 -25.44 56.46
CA GLY A 587 -12.19 -24.62 57.64
C GLY A 587 -13.38 -24.45 58.60
N GLN A 588 -14.53 -25.12 58.40
CA GLN A 588 -15.77 -24.86 59.15
C GLN A 588 -15.60 -24.82 60.67
N ARG A 589 -14.81 -25.75 61.23
CA ARG A 589 -14.53 -25.82 62.67
C ARG A 589 -13.75 -24.62 63.20
N TYR A 590 -13.13 -23.85 62.32
CA TYR A 590 -12.28 -22.71 62.63
C TYR A 590 -12.86 -21.36 62.18
N HIS A 591 -14.01 -21.30 61.47
CA HIS A 591 -14.59 -20.04 60.97
C HIS A 591 -14.93 -19.04 62.07
N GLU A 592 -15.42 -19.51 63.22
CA GLU A 592 -15.67 -18.64 64.37
C GLU A 592 -14.37 -18.00 64.86
N LYS A 593 -13.30 -18.80 65.02
CA LYS A 593 -11.97 -18.33 65.39
C LYS A 593 -11.39 -17.40 64.32
N GLN A 594 -11.70 -17.66 63.06
CA GLN A 594 -11.22 -16.89 61.92
C GLN A 594 -11.82 -15.49 61.84
N ILE A 595 -13.08 -15.29 62.22
CA ILE A 595 -13.71 -13.94 62.31
C ILE A 595 -12.96 -13.07 63.33
N SER A 596 -12.58 -13.64 64.48
CA SER A 596 -11.76 -12.94 65.46
C SER A 596 -10.36 -12.63 64.95
N LEU A 597 -9.73 -13.58 64.24
CA LEU A 597 -8.42 -13.37 63.62
C LEU A 597 -8.46 -12.30 62.51
N TYR A 598 -9.50 -12.24 61.68
CA TYR A 598 -9.69 -11.16 60.69
C TYR A 598 -9.91 -9.80 61.35
N ALA A 599 -10.72 -9.76 62.41
CA ALA A 599 -10.98 -8.53 63.13
C ALA A 599 -9.74 -7.99 63.87
N GLU A 600 -8.75 -8.84 64.20
CA GLU A 600 -7.53 -8.45 64.92
C GLU A 600 -6.32 -8.25 64.01
N TYR A 601 -6.11 -9.11 63.01
CA TYR A 601 -4.91 -9.15 62.19
C TYR A 601 -5.13 -8.71 60.73
N ASP A 602 -6.37 -8.68 60.20
CA ASP A 602 -6.63 -8.46 58.76
C ASP A 602 -8.04 -7.91 58.44
N ARG A 603 -8.31 -6.65 58.83
CA ARG A 603 -9.60 -5.97 58.60
C ARG A 603 -10.04 -5.91 57.12
N PRO A 604 -9.18 -5.56 56.14
CA PRO A 604 -9.61 -5.41 54.75
C PRO A 604 -10.18 -6.70 54.13
N ASN A 605 -9.72 -7.88 54.57
CA ASN A 605 -10.21 -9.16 54.06
C ASN A 605 -11.46 -9.69 54.80
N LEU A 606 -11.94 -8.96 55.81
CA LEU A 606 -13.18 -9.29 56.51
C LEU A 606 -14.38 -9.19 55.57
N LEU A 607 -14.49 -8.11 54.79
CA LEU A 607 -15.61 -7.93 53.86
C LEU A 607 -15.69 -9.07 52.81
N PRO A 608 -14.60 -9.40 52.08
CA PRO A 608 -14.54 -10.59 51.23
C PRO A 608 -14.94 -11.89 51.94
N PHE A 609 -14.39 -12.16 53.13
CA PHE A 609 -14.71 -13.36 53.90
C PHE A 609 -16.21 -13.48 54.22
N LEU A 610 -16.86 -12.36 54.58
CA LEU A 610 -18.29 -12.30 54.83
C LEU A 610 -19.14 -12.46 53.55
N ARG A 611 -18.60 -12.11 52.38
CA ARG A 611 -19.27 -12.34 51.10
C ARG A 611 -19.34 -13.83 50.76
N ASP A 612 -18.21 -14.51 50.97
CA ASP A 612 -17.96 -15.84 50.42
C ASP A 612 -18.29 -16.98 51.40
N SER A 613 -18.29 -16.71 52.71
CA SER A 613 -18.56 -17.72 53.73
C SER A 613 -20.05 -18.09 53.80
N THR A 614 -20.40 -19.34 53.50
CA THR A 614 -21.78 -19.86 53.58
C THR A 614 -22.21 -20.25 55.00
N HIS A 615 -21.25 -20.56 55.87
CA HIS A 615 -21.47 -21.00 57.25
C HIS A 615 -21.11 -19.89 58.26
N CYS A 616 -21.04 -18.65 57.79
CA CYS A 616 -20.77 -17.51 58.66
C CYS A 616 -22.01 -17.19 59.51
N PRO A 617 -21.87 -17.07 60.84
CA PRO A 617 -22.94 -16.53 61.68
C PRO A 617 -23.12 -15.03 61.38
N LEU A 618 -24.00 -14.69 60.43
CA LEU A 618 -24.26 -13.32 59.96
C LEU A 618 -24.65 -12.36 61.08
N GLU A 619 -25.36 -12.84 62.09
CA GLU A 619 -25.74 -12.06 63.29
C GLU A 619 -24.51 -11.68 64.11
N LYS A 620 -23.60 -12.63 64.37
CA LYS A 620 -22.37 -12.40 65.13
C LYS A 620 -21.38 -11.52 64.34
N ALA A 621 -21.35 -11.65 63.01
CA ALA A 621 -20.59 -10.78 62.12
C ALA A 621 -21.14 -9.35 62.10
N LEU A 622 -22.47 -9.19 62.03
CA LEU A 622 -23.13 -7.87 62.10
C LEU A 622 -22.88 -7.21 63.46
N GLU A 623 -22.95 -7.96 64.56
CA GLU A 623 -22.62 -7.45 65.90
C GLU A 623 -21.17 -6.94 65.99
N ILE A 624 -20.19 -7.71 65.49
CA ILE A 624 -18.77 -7.32 65.49
C ILE A 624 -18.54 -6.10 64.58
N CYS A 625 -19.19 -6.03 63.41
CA CYS A 625 -19.07 -4.92 62.46
C CYS A 625 -19.75 -3.63 62.96
N GLN A 626 -20.91 -3.72 63.61
CA GLN A 626 -21.62 -2.58 64.21
C GLN A 626 -20.90 -2.05 65.44
N GLN A 627 -20.40 -2.93 66.32
CA GLN A 627 -19.61 -2.54 67.49
C GLN A 627 -18.32 -1.79 67.11
N ARG A 628 -17.77 -2.06 65.92
CA ARG A 628 -16.53 -1.47 65.42
C ARG A 628 -16.72 -0.40 64.33
N ASN A 629 -17.98 -0.04 64.02
CA ASN A 629 -18.37 1.00 63.05
C ASN A 629 -17.85 0.78 61.62
N PHE A 630 -18.05 -0.42 61.06
CA PHE A 630 -17.60 -0.83 59.72
C PHE A 630 -18.71 -0.59 58.66
N VAL A 631 -18.76 0.60 58.07
CA VAL A 631 -19.87 1.07 57.21
C VAL A 631 -20.00 0.28 55.90
N GLU A 632 -18.91 0.06 55.15
CA GLU A 632 -18.96 -0.66 53.87
C GLU A 632 -19.35 -2.14 54.03
N GLU A 633 -18.84 -2.79 55.08
CA GLU A 633 -19.22 -4.14 55.48
C GLU A 633 -20.70 -4.22 55.88
N THR A 634 -21.21 -3.17 56.52
CA THR A 634 -22.61 -3.05 56.93
C THR A 634 -23.53 -2.87 55.71
N VAL A 635 -23.18 -1.99 54.75
CA VAL A 635 -23.91 -1.83 53.47
C VAL A 635 -24.03 -3.17 52.74
N TYR A 636 -22.93 -3.94 52.70
CA TYR A 636 -22.92 -5.26 52.06
C TYR A 636 -23.79 -6.29 52.79
N LEU A 637 -23.66 -6.40 54.11
CA LEU A 637 -24.49 -7.31 54.91
C LEU A 637 -25.98 -6.95 54.79
N LEU A 638 -26.32 -5.66 54.76
CA LEU A 638 -27.69 -5.17 54.55
C LEU A 638 -28.23 -5.49 53.15
N SER A 639 -27.42 -5.36 52.09
CA SER A 639 -27.77 -5.74 50.73
C SER A 639 -28.05 -7.26 50.61
N ARG A 640 -27.20 -8.10 51.21
CA ARG A 640 -27.38 -9.56 51.28
C ARG A 640 -28.59 -10.01 52.09
N MET A 641 -28.98 -9.21 53.08
CA MET A 641 -30.20 -9.43 53.87
C MET A 641 -31.47 -8.94 53.12
N GLY A 642 -31.36 -8.49 51.87
CA GLY A 642 -32.48 -8.10 51.01
C GLY A 642 -32.92 -6.64 51.15
N ASN A 643 -32.09 -5.78 51.75
CA ASN A 643 -32.45 -4.41 52.07
C ASN A 643 -31.78 -3.38 51.13
N SER A 644 -31.89 -3.57 49.80
CA SER A 644 -31.21 -2.77 48.76
C SER A 644 -31.58 -1.27 48.78
N ARG A 645 -32.80 -0.93 49.19
CA ARG A 645 -33.23 0.47 49.32
C ARG A 645 -32.54 1.19 50.48
N SER A 646 -32.32 0.49 51.61
CA SER A 646 -31.52 1.03 52.72
C SER A 646 -30.04 1.12 52.36
N ALA A 647 -29.52 0.20 51.54
CA ALA A 647 -28.15 0.24 51.04
C ALA A 647 -27.92 1.43 50.08
N LEU A 648 -28.80 1.64 49.10
CA LEU A 648 -28.73 2.81 48.21
C LEU A 648 -28.88 4.12 48.99
N LYS A 649 -29.78 4.16 49.99
CA LYS A 649 -29.94 5.30 50.89
C LYS A 649 -28.67 5.59 51.70
N MET A 650 -27.99 4.55 52.20
CA MET A 650 -26.72 4.71 52.93
C MET A 650 -25.61 5.24 52.00
N ILE A 651 -25.57 4.81 50.73
CA ILE A 651 -24.63 5.35 49.72
C ILE A 651 -24.94 6.83 49.41
N MET A 652 -26.21 7.18 49.26
CA MET A 652 -26.63 8.54 48.88
C MET A 652 -26.56 9.54 50.05
N GLU A 653 -26.88 9.12 51.28
CA GLU A 653 -26.97 10.00 52.46
C GLU A 653 -25.69 10.04 53.30
N GLU A 654 -25.01 8.89 53.48
CA GLU A 654 -23.81 8.81 54.32
C GLU A 654 -22.50 8.91 53.52
N LEU A 655 -22.43 8.31 52.32
CA LEU A 655 -21.22 8.35 51.47
C LEU A 655 -21.20 9.55 50.49
N GLN A 656 -22.37 10.04 50.05
CA GLN A 656 -22.53 11.17 49.10
C GLN A 656 -21.73 11.03 47.79
N ASP A 657 -21.52 9.80 47.31
CA ASP A 657 -20.68 9.49 46.14
C ASP A 657 -21.52 9.17 44.90
N VAL A 658 -21.49 10.07 43.91
CA VAL A 658 -22.33 10.01 42.69
C VAL A 658 -21.87 8.91 41.73
N ASP A 659 -20.55 8.75 41.59
CA ASP A 659 -19.98 7.78 40.67
C ASP A 659 -20.24 6.35 41.17
N LYS A 660 -20.12 6.11 42.50
CA LYS A 660 -20.51 4.83 43.11
C LYS A 660 -22.01 4.55 43.03
N ALA A 661 -22.86 5.57 43.11
CA ALA A 661 -24.30 5.39 42.93
C ALA A 661 -24.66 5.02 41.48
N ILE A 662 -23.96 5.61 40.49
CA ILE A 662 -24.10 5.26 39.06
C ILE A 662 -23.57 3.85 38.80
N GLU A 663 -22.43 3.46 39.37
CA GLU A 663 -21.90 2.09 39.27
C GLU A 663 -22.82 1.07 39.93
N PHE A 664 -23.34 1.36 41.14
CA PHE A 664 -24.31 0.49 41.81
C PHE A 664 -25.59 0.32 40.99
N ALA A 665 -26.11 1.38 40.36
CA ALA A 665 -27.26 1.29 39.47
C ALA A 665 -26.97 0.53 38.15
N LYS A 666 -25.75 0.65 37.60
CA LYS A 666 -25.28 -0.15 36.46
C LYS A 666 -25.17 -1.63 36.81
N GLU A 667 -24.66 -1.97 37.99
CA GLU A 667 -24.46 -3.36 38.43
C GLU A 667 -25.77 -4.09 38.73
N GLN A 668 -26.77 -3.39 39.26
CA GLN A 668 -28.07 -3.98 39.56
C GLN A 668 -28.99 -4.10 38.31
N ASP A 669 -28.65 -3.44 37.19
CA ASP A 669 -29.41 -3.41 35.92
C ASP A 669 -30.93 -3.19 36.12
N ASP A 670 -31.27 -2.39 37.13
CA ASP A 670 -32.66 -2.19 37.57
C ASP A 670 -33.15 -0.81 37.12
N GLY A 671 -34.16 -0.82 36.25
CA GLY A 671 -34.82 0.39 35.77
C GLY A 671 -35.43 1.24 36.90
N GLU A 672 -35.91 0.63 37.99
CA GLU A 672 -36.48 1.37 39.13
C GLU A 672 -35.37 2.08 39.94
N LEU A 673 -34.19 1.47 40.08
CA LEU A 673 -33.04 2.11 40.71
C LEU A 673 -32.48 3.26 39.85
N TRP A 674 -32.49 3.12 38.52
CA TRP A 674 -32.17 4.21 37.60
C TRP A 674 -33.19 5.35 37.67
N GLU A 675 -34.47 5.03 37.81
CA GLU A 675 -35.51 6.04 38.04
C GLU A 675 -35.35 6.73 39.40
N ASP A 676 -35.06 6.00 40.48
CA ASP A 676 -34.78 6.55 41.81
C ASP A 676 -33.53 7.46 41.78
N LEU A 677 -32.48 7.06 41.05
CA LEU A 677 -31.26 7.85 40.86
C LEU A 677 -31.53 9.13 40.06
N ILE A 678 -32.31 9.03 38.97
CA ILE A 678 -32.70 10.18 38.15
C ILE A 678 -33.60 11.12 38.97
N LEU A 679 -34.60 10.60 39.70
CA LEU A 679 -35.50 11.38 40.55
C LEU A 679 -34.75 12.16 41.64
N TYR A 680 -33.75 11.54 42.26
CA TYR A 680 -32.91 12.18 43.27
C TYR A 680 -31.90 13.19 42.68
N SER A 681 -31.58 13.06 41.39
CA SER A 681 -30.59 13.91 40.71
C SER A 681 -31.21 15.13 40.04
N ILE A 682 -32.52 15.13 39.76
CA ILE A 682 -33.21 16.21 39.02
C ILE A 682 -33.16 17.56 39.75
N ASP A 683 -33.06 17.59 41.09
CA ASP A 683 -32.95 18.84 41.86
C ASP A 683 -31.50 19.24 42.15
N LYS A 684 -30.50 18.52 41.61
CA LYS A 684 -29.07 18.68 41.94
C LYS A 684 -28.21 18.87 40.69
N PRO A 685 -27.85 20.13 40.33
CA PRO A 685 -27.06 20.44 39.14
C PRO A 685 -25.74 19.66 38.94
N PRO A 686 -24.95 19.34 39.99
CA PRO A 686 -23.73 18.54 39.84
C PRO A 686 -24.01 17.11 39.37
N PHE A 687 -25.10 16.51 39.83
CA PHE A 687 -25.50 15.14 39.47
C PHE A 687 -25.95 15.05 38.00
N ILE A 688 -26.66 16.08 37.51
CA ILE A 688 -27.08 16.16 36.10
C ILE A 688 -25.86 16.23 35.16
N THR A 689 -24.82 16.93 35.57
CA THR A 689 -23.58 17.07 34.79
C THR A 689 -22.81 15.73 34.70
N GLY A 690 -22.72 15.01 35.82
CA GLY A 690 -22.13 13.66 35.85
C GLY A 690 -22.88 12.66 34.97
N LEU A 691 -24.20 12.76 34.92
CA LEU A 691 -25.05 11.94 34.05
C LEU A 691 -24.84 12.28 32.55
N LEU A 692 -24.90 13.56 32.16
CA LEU A 692 -24.74 13.98 30.75
C LEU A 692 -23.39 13.57 30.13
N ASN A 693 -22.32 13.60 30.92
CA ASN A 693 -20.98 13.23 30.45
C ASN A 693 -20.80 11.73 30.18
N ASN A 694 -21.59 10.88 30.84
CA ASN A 694 -21.42 9.42 30.85
C ASN A 694 -22.58 8.66 30.16
N ILE A 695 -23.57 9.36 29.59
CA ILE A 695 -24.79 8.74 29.05
C ILE A 695 -24.64 8.15 27.65
N GLY A 696 -23.57 8.51 26.92
CA GLY A 696 -23.42 8.41 25.46
C GLY A 696 -23.57 7.05 24.78
N THR A 697 -23.93 5.99 25.51
CA THR A 697 -24.14 4.63 24.97
C THR A 697 -25.27 3.82 25.62
N HIS A 698 -25.78 4.17 26.81
CA HIS A 698 -26.70 3.29 27.59
C HIS A 698 -28.12 3.80 27.75
N VAL A 699 -28.33 5.12 27.67
CA VAL A 699 -29.66 5.74 27.77
C VAL A 699 -29.75 6.83 26.72
N ASP A 700 -30.92 6.94 26.08
CA ASP A 700 -31.20 8.00 25.12
C ASP A 700 -31.03 9.38 25.81
N PRO A 701 -30.08 10.23 25.36
CA PRO A 701 -29.88 11.57 25.92
C PRO A 701 -31.16 12.42 25.92
N ILE A 702 -32.08 12.13 24.99
CA ILE A 702 -33.37 12.82 24.86
C ILE A 702 -34.22 12.63 26.13
N LEU A 703 -34.16 11.46 26.80
CA LEU A 703 -34.93 11.18 28.02
C LEU A 703 -34.47 12.02 29.21
N LEU A 704 -33.17 12.27 29.32
CA LEU A 704 -32.61 13.13 30.38
C LEU A 704 -32.92 14.60 30.08
N ILE A 705 -32.75 15.02 28.83
CA ILE A 705 -32.99 16.41 28.40
C ILE A 705 -34.45 16.83 28.62
N HIS A 706 -35.42 15.94 28.38
CA HIS A 706 -36.84 16.24 28.60
C HIS A 706 -37.23 16.43 30.09
N ARG A 707 -36.43 15.93 31.04
CA ARG A 707 -36.74 15.97 32.48
C ARG A 707 -36.09 17.16 33.20
N ILE A 708 -35.25 17.93 32.53
CA ILE A 708 -34.62 19.15 33.07
C ILE A 708 -35.66 20.27 33.13
N LYS A 709 -35.80 20.92 34.30
CA LYS A 709 -36.76 22.03 34.48
C LYS A 709 -36.29 23.30 33.77
N GLU A 710 -37.23 24.03 33.18
CA GLU A 710 -36.95 25.36 32.61
C GLU A 710 -36.43 26.32 33.69
N GLY A 711 -35.32 27.01 33.38
CA GLY A 711 -34.67 27.95 34.30
C GLY A 711 -33.63 27.35 35.25
N MET A 712 -33.34 26.04 35.16
CA MET A 712 -32.30 25.39 35.97
C MET A 712 -30.89 25.71 35.46
N GLU A 713 -30.03 26.23 36.34
CA GLU A 713 -28.61 26.44 36.04
C GLU A 713 -27.84 25.12 36.16
N ILE A 714 -27.40 24.58 35.01
CA ILE A 714 -26.56 23.37 34.95
C ILE A 714 -25.12 23.78 34.63
N PRO A 715 -24.14 23.45 35.50
CA PRO A 715 -22.74 23.76 35.24
C PRO A 715 -22.22 22.98 34.03
N ASN A 716 -21.41 23.62 33.18
CA ASN A 716 -20.75 23.00 32.02
C ASN A 716 -21.70 22.29 31.02
N LEU A 717 -22.97 22.71 30.96
CA LEU A 717 -23.96 22.17 30.02
C LEU A 717 -23.50 22.33 28.56
N ARG A 718 -22.91 23.48 28.24
CA ARG A 718 -22.37 23.77 26.90
C ARG A 718 -21.35 22.71 26.48
N ASP A 719 -20.36 22.42 27.33
CA ASP A 719 -19.27 21.50 26.99
C ASP A 719 -19.81 20.06 26.83
N SER A 720 -20.75 19.68 27.69
CA SER A 720 -21.44 18.39 27.64
C SER A 720 -22.21 18.21 26.32
N LEU A 721 -22.91 19.25 25.85
CA LEU A 721 -23.65 19.23 24.58
C LEU A 721 -22.73 19.27 23.36
N VAL A 722 -21.65 20.07 23.42
CA VAL A 722 -20.65 20.16 22.33
C VAL A 722 -20.02 18.79 22.08
N LYS A 723 -19.64 18.07 23.15
CA LYS A 723 -19.08 16.72 23.04
C LYS A 723 -20.04 15.77 22.32
N ILE A 724 -21.32 15.74 22.75
CA ILE A 724 -22.35 14.91 22.11
C ILE A 724 -22.49 15.24 20.62
N LEU A 725 -22.58 16.53 20.26
CA LEU A 725 -22.75 16.94 18.86
C LEU A 725 -21.53 16.64 17.98
N GLN A 726 -20.31 16.78 18.52
CA GLN A 726 -19.07 16.45 17.82
C GLN A 726 -18.99 14.96 17.49
N ASP A 727 -19.31 14.10 18.46
CA ASP A 727 -19.30 12.66 18.29
C ASP A 727 -20.27 12.21 17.18
N TYR A 728 -21.45 12.84 17.09
CA TYR A 728 -22.41 12.58 16.02
C TYR A 728 -21.98 13.13 14.65
N ASN A 729 -21.42 14.34 14.58
CA ASN A 729 -21.03 14.97 13.31
C ASN A 729 -19.89 14.22 12.62
N LEU A 730 -18.90 13.76 13.39
CA LEU A 730 -17.79 12.94 12.89
C LEU A 730 -18.29 11.66 12.20
N GLN A 731 -19.31 11.00 12.77
CA GLN A 731 -19.89 9.79 12.16
C GLN A 731 -20.55 10.05 10.81
N ILE A 732 -21.18 11.22 10.62
CA ILE A 732 -21.84 11.58 9.36
C ILE A 732 -20.80 11.87 8.26
N LEU A 733 -19.81 12.70 8.55
CA LEU A 733 -18.78 13.12 7.59
C LEU A 733 -17.99 11.92 7.02
N LEU A 734 -17.62 10.97 7.88
CA LEU A 734 -16.92 9.74 7.50
C LEU A 734 -17.71 8.92 6.47
N ARG A 735 -19.03 8.80 6.66
CA ARG A 735 -19.91 8.03 5.77
C ARG A 735 -20.06 8.70 4.40
N GLU A 736 -20.16 10.03 4.35
CA GLU A 736 -20.30 10.75 3.09
C GLU A 736 -19.03 10.73 2.24
N GLY A 737 -17.85 10.89 2.86
CA GLY A 737 -16.56 10.84 2.17
C GLY A 737 -16.33 9.50 1.48
N CYS A 738 -16.55 8.39 2.19
CA CYS A 738 -16.39 7.04 1.64
C CYS A 738 -17.30 6.79 0.42
N LYS A 739 -18.53 7.33 0.43
CA LYS A 739 -19.49 7.18 -0.67
C LYS A 739 -19.01 7.85 -1.96
N LYS A 740 -18.43 9.05 -1.88
CA LYS A 740 -18.03 9.83 -3.08
C LYS A 740 -16.88 9.16 -3.83
N ILE A 741 -15.85 8.71 -3.11
CA ILE A 741 -14.65 8.06 -3.70
C ILE A 741 -15.06 6.80 -4.47
N LEU A 742 -15.89 5.96 -3.86
CA LEU A 742 -16.33 4.69 -4.45
C LEU A 742 -17.10 4.86 -5.77
N VAL A 743 -17.87 5.95 -5.92
CA VAL A 743 -18.63 6.22 -7.15
C VAL A 743 -17.70 6.64 -8.30
N ALA A 744 -16.69 7.46 -8.03
CA ALA A 744 -15.76 7.94 -9.05
C ALA A 744 -14.92 6.80 -9.64
N ASP A 745 -14.37 5.92 -8.79
CA ASP A 745 -13.56 4.79 -9.22
C ASP A 745 -14.34 3.79 -10.09
N SER A 746 -15.60 3.52 -9.72
CA SER A 746 -16.48 2.63 -10.47
C SER A 746 -16.69 3.09 -11.92
N LEU A 747 -16.89 4.40 -12.13
CA LEU A 747 -17.07 4.97 -13.48
C LEU A 747 -15.80 4.93 -14.32
N SER A 748 -14.63 5.16 -13.71
CA SER A 748 -13.34 5.09 -14.39
C SER A 748 -13.04 3.66 -14.88
N LEU A 749 -13.21 2.68 -14.00
CA LEU A 749 -13.00 1.26 -14.32
C LEU A 749 -13.95 0.77 -15.43
N LEU A 750 -15.22 1.21 -15.40
CA LEU A 750 -16.19 0.87 -16.43
C LEU A 750 -15.78 1.38 -17.82
N LYS A 751 -15.31 2.63 -17.92
CA LYS A 751 -14.82 3.22 -19.18
C LYS A 751 -13.61 2.46 -19.73
N LYS A 752 -12.66 2.10 -18.86
CA LYS A 752 -11.47 1.30 -19.23
C LYS A 752 -11.85 -0.09 -19.73
N MET A 753 -12.78 -0.76 -19.04
CA MET A 753 -13.30 -2.06 -19.47
C MET A 753 -13.97 -1.97 -20.84
N HIS A 754 -14.84 -0.98 -21.06
CA HIS A 754 -15.52 -0.78 -22.33
C HIS A 754 -14.54 -0.58 -23.48
N ARG A 755 -13.53 0.30 -23.32
CA ARG A 755 -12.48 0.50 -24.33
C ARG A 755 -11.72 -0.79 -24.63
N THR A 756 -11.33 -1.52 -23.60
CA THR A 756 -10.59 -2.79 -23.75
C THR A 756 -11.42 -3.85 -24.48
N GLN A 757 -12.72 -3.93 -24.21
CA GLN A 757 -13.63 -4.87 -24.87
C GLN A 757 -13.93 -4.49 -26.33
N MET A 758 -13.81 -3.21 -26.68
CA MET A 758 -13.97 -2.71 -28.04
C MET A 758 -12.69 -2.86 -28.89
N LYS A 759 -11.55 -3.25 -28.31
CA LYS A 759 -10.32 -3.51 -29.08
C LYS A 759 -10.52 -4.69 -30.04
N GLY A 760 -9.96 -4.57 -31.24
CA GLY A 760 -9.94 -5.67 -32.21
C GLY A 760 -9.19 -6.90 -31.68
N VAL A 761 -9.62 -8.10 -32.07
CA VAL A 761 -8.95 -9.36 -31.72
C VAL A 761 -8.22 -9.88 -32.96
N LEU A 762 -6.91 -10.12 -32.83
CA LEU A 762 -6.11 -10.73 -33.89
C LEU A 762 -6.61 -12.15 -34.16
N VAL A 763 -6.76 -12.48 -35.45
CA VAL A 763 -7.08 -13.82 -35.94
C VAL A 763 -6.03 -14.21 -36.97
N ASP A 764 -5.22 -15.22 -36.68
CA ASP A 764 -4.12 -15.71 -37.52
C ASP A 764 -4.32 -17.18 -37.94
N GLU A 765 -3.36 -17.73 -38.69
CA GLU A 765 -3.41 -19.10 -39.22
C GLU A 765 -3.26 -20.18 -38.12
N GLU A 766 -2.74 -19.82 -36.94
CA GLU A 766 -2.61 -20.73 -35.80
C GLU A 766 -3.94 -20.89 -35.05
N ASN A 767 -4.87 -19.96 -35.24
CA ASN A 767 -6.16 -20.01 -34.59
C ASN A 767 -7.07 -21.07 -35.22
N ILE A 768 -7.71 -21.88 -34.36
CA ILE A 768 -8.59 -22.97 -34.77
C ILE A 768 -10.04 -22.70 -34.37
N CYS A 769 -10.97 -23.23 -35.16
CA CYS A 769 -12.37 -23.27 -34.77
C CYS A 769 -12.59 -24.34 -33.70
N GLU A 770 -13.03 -23.94 -32.52
CA GLU A 770 -13.23 -24.85 -31.38
C GLU A 770 -14.39 -25.87 -31.56
N SER A 771 -15.17 -25.75 -32.63
CA SER A 771 -16.28 -26.67 -32.95
C SER A 771 -15.85 -27.75 -33.95
N CYS A 772 -15.07 -27.39 -34.99
CA CYS A 772 -14.62 -28.34 -36.02
C CYS A 772 -13.12 -28.66 -35.97
N LEU A 773 -12.38 -28.04 -35.05
CA LEU A 773 -10.94 -28.20 -34.84
C LEU A 773 -10.07 -27.94 -36.08
N SER A 774 -10.61 -27.25 -37.07
CA SER A 774 -9.90 -26.84 -38.29
C SER A 774 -9.41 -25.39 -38.16
N PRO A 775 -8.34 -24.99 -38.87
CA PRO A 775 -7.90 -23.59 -38.92
C PRO A 775 -9.06 -22.65 -39.22
N ILE A 776 -9.11 -21.53 -38.50
CA ILE A 776 -10.21 -20.56 -38.57
C ILE A 776 -10.17 -19.76 -39.88
N LEU A 777 -8.98 -19.60 -40.45
CA LEU A 777 -8.72 -18.98 -41.74
C LEU A 777 -8.67 -20.07 -42.82
N PRO A 778 -9.35 -19.89 -43.96
CA PRO A 778 -9.24 -20.80 -45.08
C PRO A 778 -7.84 -20.70 -45.73
N ALA A 779 -7.29 -21.82 -46.19
CA ALA A 779 -6.02 -21.85 -46.94
C ALA A 779 -6.05 -21.09 -48.29
N ASP A 780 -7.23 -20.66 -48.74
CA ASP A 780 -7.47 -19.89 -49.95
C ASP A 780 -8.21 -18.60 -49.58
N ALA A 781 -7.47 -17.49 -49.53
CA ALA A 781 -7.97 -16.17 -49.15
C ALA A 781 -8.98 -15.57 -50.13
N SER A 782 -9.20 -16.20 -51.30
CA SER A 782 -10.18 -15.74 -52.30
C SER A 782 -11.62 -16.11 -51.95
N LYS A 783 -11.84 -17.01 -50.98
CA LYS A 783 -13.18 -17.45 -50.55
C LYS A 783 -13.69 -16.58 -49.41
N SER A 784 -14.93 -16.12 -49.52
CA SER A 784 -15.61 -15.43 -48.41
C SER A 784 -15.80 -16.39 -47.24
N PHE A 785 -15.29 -16.02 -46.07
CA PHE A 785 -15.48 -16.76 -44.82
C PHE A 785 -16.01 -15.83 -43.73
N ASN A 786 -16.73 -16.38 -42.76
CA ASN A 786 -17.28 -15.61 -41.64
C ASN A 786 -16.79 -16.22 -40.33
N VAL A 787 -16.16 -15.41 -39.50
CA VAL A 787 -15.67 -15.81 -38.18
C VAL A 787 -16.47 -15.10 -37.10
N VAL A 788 -16.73 -15.81 -36.00
CA VAL A 788 -17.29 -15.24 -34.78
C VAL A 788 -16.26 -15.44 -33.67
N VAL A 789 -15.81 -14.33 -33.08
CA VAL A 789 -14.88 -14.31 -31.96
C VAL A 789 -15.62 -13.81 -30.73
N PHE A 790 -15.63 -14.60 -29.67
CA PHE A 790 -16.23 -14.19 -28.40
C PHE A 790 -15.21 -13.41 -27.55
N HIS A 791 -15.68 -12.58 -26.61
CA HIS A 791 -14.79 -11.85 -25.68
C HIS A 791 -13.90 -12.77 -24.81
N CYS A 792 -14.25 -14.04 -24.66
CA CYS A 792 -13.40 -15.06 -24.04
C CYS A 792 -12.29 -15.59 -24.96
N ARG A 793 -12.11 -15.01 -26.14
CA ARG A 793 -11.16 -15.37 -27.22
C ARG A 793 -11.38 -16.73 -27.89
N HIS A 794 -12.47 -17.43 -27.59
CA HIS A 794 -12.84 -18.61 -28.37
C HIS A 794 -13.38 -18.19 -29.74
N MET A 795 -12.90 -18.87 -30.78
CA MET A 795 -13.17 -18.53 -32.19
C MET A 795 -13.93 -19.66 -32.87
N PHE A 796 -14.88 -19.29 -33.71
CA PHE A 796 -15.72 -20.24 -34.45
C PHE A 796 -15.93 -19.77 -35.87
N HIS A 797 -15.97 -20.71 -36.82
CA HIS A 797 -16.64 -20.43 -38.09
C HIS A 797 -18.11 -20.13 -37.78
N LYS A 798 -18.68 -19.11 -38.42
CA LYS A 798 -20.10 -18.76 -38.26
C LYS A 798 -21.03 -19.94 -38.53
N GLU A 799 -20.64 -20.81 -39.48
CA GLU A 799 -21.35 -22.02 -39.87
C GLU A 799 -21.26 -23.15 -38.83
N CYS A 800 -20.20 -23.14 -38.02
CA CYS A 800 -20.01 -24.11 -36.94
C CYS A 800 -20.74 -23.71 -35.64
N LEU A 801 -21.42 -22.56 -35.63
CA LEU A 801 -22.28 -22.14 -34.53
C LEU A 801 -23.75 -22.50 -34.82
N PRO A 802 -24.49 -23.02 -33.83
CA PRO A 802 -25.90 -23.37 -34.02
C PRO A 802 -26.72 -22.11 -34.34
N VAL A 803 -27.42 -22.13 -35.49
CA VAL A 803 -28.31 -21.05 -35.91
C VAL A 803 -29.59 -21.12 -35.09
N SER A 804 -29.80 -20.20 -34.15
CA SER A 804 -31.11 -20.00 -33.52
C SER A 804 -32.00 -19.19 -34.47
N ASN A 805 -33.16 -19.72 -34.84
CA ASN A 805 -34.13 -19.11 -35.77
C ASN A 805 -34.88 -17.87 -35.20
N THR A 806 -34.24 -17.09 -34.34
CA THR A 806 -34.77 -15.81 -33.83
C THR A 806 -33.65 -14.78 -33.87
N VAL A 807 -34.01 -13.54 -34.22
CA VAL A 807 -33.16 -12.39 -34.64
C VAL A 807 -32.16 -11.90 -33.56
N SER A 808 -31.95 -12.65 -32.48
CA SER A 808 -30.98 -12.43 -31.41
C SER A 808 -29.88 -13.50 -31.47
N SER A 809 -28.88 -13.30 -32.31
CA SER A 809 -27.77 -14.23 -32.56
C SER A 809 -26.83 -14.39 -31.35
N VAL A 810 -26.58 -15.65 -30.95
CA VAL A 810 -25.45 -16.20 -30.15
C VAL A 810 -24.77 -15.23 -29.16
N GLN A 811 -25.44 -14.93 -28.03
CA GLN A 811 -24.90 -14.04 -26.99
C GLN A 811 -23.80 -14.66 -26.11
N PHE A 812 -23.58 -15.98 -26.18
CA PHE A 812 -22.70 -16.68 -25.26
C PHE A 812 -21.82 -17.68 -26.00
N CYS A 813 -20.55 -17.77 -25.58
CA CYS A 813 -19.63 -18.79 -26.06
C CYS A 813 -20.06 -20.17 -25.52
N ASN A 814 -20.31 -21.13 -26.42
CA ASN A 814 -20.76 -22.48 -26.07
C ASN A 814 -19.80 -23.23 -25.12
N ILE A 815 -18.50 -22.92 -25.16
CA ILE A 815 -17.48 -23.53 -24.29
C ILE A 815 -17.56 -22.94 -22.87
N CYS A 816 -17.69 -21.62 -22.78
CA CYS A 816 -17.78 -20.91 -21.50
C CYS A 816 -19.12 -21.17 -20.81
N SER A 817 -20.21 -21.24 -21.56
CA SER A 817 -21.56 -21.55 -21.05
C SER A 817 -21.66 -23.00 -20.58
N ALA A 818 -21.05 -23.96 -21.29
CA ALA A 818 -20.98 -25.36 -20.85
C ALA A 818 -20.12 -25.57 -19.59
N LYS A 819 -19.19 -24.66 -19.28
CA LYS A 819 -18.26 -24.74 -18.13
C LYS A 819 -18.66 -23.88 -16.91
N HIS A 820 -19.83 -23.21 -16.90
CA HIS A 820 -20.18 -22.19 -15.89
C HIS A 820 -19.07 -21.13 -15.65
N ARG A 821 -18.28 -20.81 -16.68
CA ARG A 821 -17.21 -19.81 -16.60
C ARG A 821 -17.45 -18.73 -17.65
N GLY A 822 -18.43 -17.86 -17.37
CA GLY A 822 -18.54 -16.55 -18.01
C GLY A 822 -18.03 -15.46 -17.05
N PRO A 823 -17.49 -14.34 -17.55
CA PRO A 823 -17.30 -13.16 -16.72
C PRO A 823 -18.69 -12.64 -16.35
N GLY A 824 -19.12 -12.82 -15.09
CA GLY A 824 -20.42 -12.37 -14.58
C GLY A 824 -21.26 -13.43 -13.85
N SER A 825 -20.86 -14.71 -13.82
CA SER A 825 -21.60 -15.75 -13.10
C SER A 825 -21.58 -15.61 -11.57
N ALA A 826 -20.69 -14.79 -10.99
CA ALA A 826 -20.67 -14.52 -9.56
C ALA A 826 -21.79 -13.59 -9.06
N ILE A 827 -22.47 -12.84 -9.95
CA ILE A 827 -23.46 -11.83 -9.54
C ILE A 827 -24.85 -12.45 -9.27
N LEU A 828 -25.12 -13.65 -9.77
CA LEU A 828 -26.41 -14.34 -9.58
C LEU A 828 -26.51 -15.16 -8.29
N GLU A 829 -25.38 -15.45 -7.63
CA GLU A 829 -25.38 -16.19 -6.35
C GLU A 829 -25.50 -15.29 -5.11
N MET A 830 -25.40 -13.96 -5.24
CA MET A 830 -25.56 -13.02 -4.11
C MET A 830 -27.01 -12.50 -3.92
N LYS A 831 -28.00 -13.14 -4.56
CA LYS A 831 -29.44 -12.90 -4.34
C LYS A 831 -30.19 -14.14 -3.82
N LYS A 832 -29.54 -14.90 -2.94
CA LYS A 832 -30.22 -15.83 -2.03
C LYS A 832 -29.84 -15.55 -0.59
#